data_AF-W0JQT8-F1
#
_entry.id   AF-W0JQT8-F1
#
_cell.length_a   1.000
_cell.length_b   1.000
_cell.length_c   1.000
_cell.angle_alpha   90.00
_cell.angle_beta   90.00
_cell.angle_gamma   90.00
#
_symmetry.space_group_name_H-M   'P 1'
#
loop_
_entity.id
_entity.type
_entity.pdbx_description
1 polymer ?
#
loop_
_entity_poly.entity_id
_entity_poly.type
_entity_poly.pdbx_seq_one_letter_code
_entity_poly.pdbx_strand_id
1 'polypeptide(L)'
;MNRVHTETDRSSIHVLVVGTSPWAQSVVSSLESRDVSVGGPIDRLEDDLEGCDCLVTDDRSLLSNVDSQCPVVISLDDDETDLTRRVLETGADEVIRSDETRNAELLAHRIERAIRCSPSSTDADDDHRLCRELLSHTREPLLVLDEDRRQRFVSPTIERFTGTGPEACRGEVVDDVIHPADADDFVDAFEAVRSDGPGATTTCEYRFRHADDSWHVHEAVLTNKLEDDIIDGVVVSIRDVTESTKIERELRESFERVTDAFLALDSDNRFTYVNDRAEEFLGYDRSELVGRPFLEVFPELQGTEFEDEALDVIECQEPRTVEDCLERYQRWVEARLFPSESGLSVYFRDVSDRIDREQTLLERTERLETIVENVPLIVSVIDDDGTFTFSRGKALERLGYEPGEVVGESFFDVFEGYQAVCADAEQALEGNPVHSRRAVGGSVLETWYRPIYEGETIDRVITASVDVTERAQYEDTLSTLHEATRHLLSVGSKQEACEYIVDVADDVLDLDAVVFRFDERANELVPAAYVPDIEESIGIPERFTPDDSIAWETFVTGEPQRFDDVRASPAVFDESTNIRSGLYVPFGEHGVLAAVSTEYGRYDEETFELAQLFGATAEAALDRIGRNHRLREREQELKQQNRRLERLNRASQLREEIEEHLLRANTRTEIETGICERLTSMAECSFAWIGEPDPGGNHIVPRTNAGRSNDYLEAVSATTVDDSATEPAGRAARSQLPTYVENVASELRNGEWRAEALSRNFQSVYAVPLVYDEFMYGVLTLYGAQFEAFDETVRSTLAELGETIAYAIDTVKRTSPMAKTDRTEIELEIDDGSVLNAIADAFAVDVRVEGAIPQADGSTIVFIRTVHTAGELEWSSLEGVRDVSVIAETDDSATVQIHLEDEFFGTVVETNGGVLRAFRTDDSGTRATIDVPNSVDVREVISGINRRGFSSTMLSRHDRQSEERPAIGTNSRKPLLDEFTDRQREVVQTAFHSGFFEWPRRTTGEDVAASLDISPPAFHKHVRSTEQTVFSSLFDAEITTGDG
;
A
#
# COMPACT_ATOMS: atom_id res chain seq x y z
N MET A 1 94.25 -55.07 -4.27
CA MET A 1 94.20 -55.62 -2.90
C MET A 1 93.21 -54.78 -2.11
N ASN A 2 92.01 -55.31 -1.81
CA ASN A 2 90.91 -54.67 -1.07
C ASN A 2 90.37 -53.34 -1.66
N ARG A 3 89.05 -53.12 -1.76
CA ARG A 3 87.90 -53.97 -1.37
C ARG A 3 86.69 -53.57 -2.24
N VAL A 4 85.87 -54.57 -2.60
CA VAL A 4 84.41 -54.52 -2.79
C VAL A 4 83.82 -53.14 -3.17
N HIS A 5 83.40 -53.00 -4.42
CA HIS A 5 81.96 -52.98 -4.71
C HIS A 5 81.65 -54.20 -5.58
N THR A 6 80.46 -54.77 -5.39
CA THR A 6 79.96 -55.95 -6.11
C THR A 6 78.63 -55.57 -6.70
N GLU A 7 78.62 -55.17 -7.96
CA GLU A 7 77.42 -55.10 -8.77
C GLU A 7 77.28 -56.44 -9.49
N THR A 8 76.62 -57.37 -8.79
CA THR A 8 75.88 -58.45 -9.43
C THR A 8 74.45 -57.96 -9.61
N ASP A 9 74.26 -57.05 -10.55
CA ASP A 9 72.95 -56.75 -11.11
C ASP A 9 73.08 -57.09 -12.61
N ARG A 10 72.52 -58.24 -12.98
CA ARG A 10 71.15 -58.42 -13.45
C ARG A 10 71.07 -58.12 -14.94
N SER A 11 70.56 -59.12 -15.66
CA SER A 11 69.78 -58.97 -16.88
C SER A 11 69.15 -57.59 -16.99
N SER A 12 69.70 -56.74 -17.86
CA SER A 12 69.20 -55.40 -18.10
C SER A 12 67.90 -55.46 -18.89
N ILE A 13 66.81 -55.78 -18.20
CA ILE A 13 65.46 -55.54 -18.70
C ILE A 13 65.40 -54.05 -19.05
N HIS A 14 65.12 -53.74 -20.30
CA HIS A 14 65.21 -52.38 -20.80
C HIS A 14 63.92 -51.57 -20.56
N VAL A 15 62.73 -52.18 -20.36
CA VAL A 15 61.44 -51.50 -20.02
C VAL A 15 60.44 -52.38 -19.20
N LEU A 16 59.54 -51.77 -18.41
CA LEU A 16 58.43 -52.41 -17.63
C LEU A 16 57.02 -51.82 -17.91
N VAL A 17 55.96 -52.64 -17.93
CA VAL A 17 54.56 -52.23 -18.21
C VAL A 17 53.52 -52.88 -17.27
N VAL A 18 52.49 -52.14 -16.80
CA VAL A 18 51.51 -52.62 -15.80
C VAL A 18 50.02 -52.31 -16.09
N GLY A 19 49.13 -53.32 -16.03
CA GLY A 19 47.69 -53.14 -15.78
C GLY A 19 46.72 -54.27 -16.20
N THR A 20 45.42 -54.02 -16.00
CA THR A 20 44.33 -55.03 -15.91
C THR A 20 44.01 -55.79 -17.21
N SER A 21 44.04 -57.13 -17.13
CA SER A 21 44.02 -58.04 -18.28
C SER A 21 42.67 -58.18 -19.00
N PRO A 22 42.39 -57.31 -20.00
CA PRO A 22 42.29 -57.81 -21.38
C PRO A 22 43.28 -57.14 -22.36
N TRP A 23 43.77 -55.93 -22.08
CA TRP A 23 44.56 -55.15 -23.04
C TRP A 23 46.02 -55.62 -23.12
N ALA A 24 46.58 -56.15 -22.03
CA ALA A 24 47.95 -56.65 -21.96
C ALA A 24 48.29 -57.67 -23.06
N GLN A 25 47.33 -58.54 -23.44
CA GLN A 25 47.50 -59.52 -24.50
C GLN A 25 47.64 -58.88 -25.91
N SER A 26 47.08 -57.70 -26.13
CA SER A 26 47.21 -56.94 -27.39
C SER A 26 48.54 -56.20 -27.50
N VAL A 27 49.21 -55.95 -26.38
CA VAL A 27 50.50 -55.23 -26.31
C VAL A 27 51.66 -56.18 -26.54
N VAL A 28 51.69 -57.32 -25.84
CA VAL A 28 52.73 -58.36 -26.04
C VAL A 28 52.81 -58.76 -27.51
N SER A 29 51.67 -59.07 -28.13
CA SER A 29 51.57 -59.46 -29.55
C SER A 29 51.94 -58.34 -30.55
N SER A 30 52.00 -57.08 -30.11
CA SER A 30 52.51 -55.96 -30.93
C SER A 30 54.03 -55.82 -30.79
N LEU A 31 54.60 -56.10 -29.61
CA LEU A 31 56.04 -56.06 -29.33
C LEU A 31 56.81 -57.23 -29.93
N GLU A 32 56.26 -58.46 -29.82
CA GLU A 32 56.83 -59.68 -30.43
C GLU A 32 57.02 -59.56 -31.95
N SER A 33 56.32 -58.62 -32.61
CA SER A 33 56.46 -58.35 -34.04
C SER A 33 57.71 -57.52 -34.44
N ARG A 34 58.51 -57.07 -33.47
CA ARG A 34 59.61 -56.10 -33.64
C ARG A 34 60.96 -56.54 -33.04
N ASP A 35 61.18 -57.85 -32.91
CA ASP A 35 62.40 -58.46 -32.34
C ASP A 35 62.78 -58.01 -30.89
N VAL A 36 61.88 -57.32 -30.19
CA VAL A 36 61.99 -57.05 -28.74
C VAL A 36 61.52 -58.27 -27.97
N SER A 37 62.35 -58.81 -27.07
CA SER A 37 61.98 -59.98 -26.26
C SER A 37 61.14 -59.58 -25.04
N VAL A 38 59.99 -60.25 -24.84
CA VAL A 38 58.99 -59.86 -23.84
C VAL A 38 58.72 -60.98 -22.83
N GLY A 39 58.92 -60.69 -21.54
CA GLY A 39 58.38 -61.49 -20.45
C GLY A 39 56.88 -61.28 -20.29
N GLY A 40 56.09 -62.35 -20.35
CA GLY A 40 54.63 -62.32 -20.40
C GLY A 40 53.93 -61.85 -19.11
N PRO A 41 52.59 -61.82 -19.08
CA PRO A 41 51.83 -61.39 -17.91
C PRO A 41 52.01 -62.37 -16.74
N ILE A 42 52.73 -61.91 -15.70
CA ILE A 42 53.16 -62.74 -14.57
C ILE A 42 52.53 -62.23 -13.25
N ASP A 43 51.90 -63.15 -12.50
CA ASP A 43 51.31 -62.87 -11.18
C ASP A 43 52.37 -62.56 -10.09
N ARG A 44 53.61 -63.06 -10.20
CA ARG A 44 54.70 -62.86 -9.21
C ARG A 44 56.11 -62.88 -9.79
N LEU A 45 56.93 -61.92 -9.35
CA LEU A 45 58.32 -61.68 -9.80
C LEU A 45 59.38 -62.72 -9.34
N GLU A 46 59.00 -63.97 -9.06
CA GLU A 46 59.94 -65.06 -8.67
C GLU A 46 60.26 -66.06 -9.82
N ASP A 47 59.75 -65.82 -11.04
CA ASP A 47 60.07 -66.62 -12.23
C ASP A 47 61.33 -66.09 -12.97
N ASP A 48 62.17 -66.99 -13.50
CA ASP A 48 63.45 -66.67 -14.15
C ASP A 48 63.26 -65.89 -15.48
N LEU A 49 63.78 -64.65 -15.53
CA LEU A 49 63.61 -63.70 -16.65
C LEU A 49 64.96 -63.24 -17.26
N GLU A 50 65.92 -64.16 -17.39
CA GLU A 50 67.20 -63.86 -18.06
C GLU A 50 67.00 -63.60 -19.56
N GLY A 51 67.49 -62.46 -20.05
CA GLY A 51 67.51 -62.14 -21.49
C GLY A 51 66.18 -61.69 -22.09
N CYS A 52 65.33 -61.02 -21.30
CA CYS A 52 64.15 -60.30 -21.81
C CYS A 52 64.41 -58.78 -21.83
N ASP A 53 64.03 -58.11 -22.92
CA ASP A 53 64.16 -56.65 -23.10
C ASP A 53 63.00 -55.88 -22.44
N CYS A 54 61.82 -56.49 -22.33
CA CYS A 54 60.60 -55.88 -21.78
C CYS A 54 59.81 -56.84 -20.87
N LEU A 55 59.07 -56.33 -19.87
CA LEU A 55 58.26 -57.14 -18.94
C LEU A 55 56.83 -56.56 -18.74
N VAL A 56 55.82 -57.43 -18.61
CA VAL A 56 54.40 -57.04 -18.45
C VAL A 56 53.75 -57.72 -17.23
N THR A 57 52.91 -57.03 -16.45
CA THR A 57 52.16 -57.63 -15.32
C THR A 57 50.82 -56.91 -15.05
N ASP A 58 49.88 -57.57 -14.37
CA ASP A 58 48.67 -56.96 -13.81
C ASP A 58 48.69 -56.82 -12.27
N ASP A 59 49.68 -57.39 -11.56
CA ASP A 59 49.87 -57.14 -10.12
C ASP A 59 50.58 -55.79 -9.88
N ARG A 60 49.77 -54.77 -9.57
CA ARG A 60 50.19 -53.41 -9.23
C ARG A 60 51.13 -53.32 -8.01
N SER A 61 51.34 -54.38 -7.21
CA SER A 61 52.28 -54.36 -6.09
C SER A 61 53.76 -54.44 -6.51
N LEU A 62 54.03 -54.94 -7.72
CA LEU A 62 55.39 -55.18 -8.22
C LEU A 62 56.18 -53.90 -8.56
N LEU A 63 55.49 -52.77 -8.76
CA LEU A 63 56.06 -51.43 -9.01
C LEU A 63 57.07 -50.96 -7.94
N SER A 64 57.08 -51.58 -6.76
CA SER A 64 57.96 -51.23 -5.64
C SER A 64 59.37 -51.86 -5.70
N ASN A 65 59.71 -52.65 -6.73
CA ASN A 65 60.91 -53.53 -6.73
C ASN A 65 61.82 -53.44 -7.98
N VAL A 66 61.64 -52.47 -8.88
CA VAL A 66 62.43 -52.34 -10.13
C VAL A 66 63.43 -51.18 -10.06
N ASP A 67 64.55 -51.30 -10.79
CA ASP A 67 65.70 -50.40 -10.66
C ASP A 67 65.57 -49.11 -11.51
N SER A 68 66.12 -48.03 -10.96
CA SER A 68 65.96 -46.62 -11.32
C SER A 68 66.53 -46.17 -12.68
N GLN A 69 67.00 -47.10 -13.51
CA GLN A 69 67.46 -46.85 -14.89
C GLN A 69 66.66 -47.65 -15.93
N CYS A 70 65.56 -48.31 -15.51
CA CYS A 70 64.61 -49.04 -16.35
C CYS A 70 63.25 -48.30 -16.38
N PRO A 71 62.73 -47.85 -17.54
CA PRO A 71 61.49 -47.04 -17.60
C PRO A 71 60.20 -47.82 -17.33
N VAL A 72 59.16 -47.15 -16.83
CA VAL A 72 57.90 -47.76 -16.35
C VAL A 72 56.62 -47.10 -16.90
N VAL A 73 55.65 -47.92 -17.34
CA VAL A 73 54.35 -47.48 -17.93
C VAL A 73 53.11 -48.11 -17.24
N ILE A 74 52.06 -47.33 -16.95
CA ILE A 74 50.86 -47.74 -16.16
C ILE A 74 49.52 -47.33 -16.83
N SER A 75 48.42 -48.09 -16.64
CA SER A 75 47.05 -47.73 -17.09
C SER A 75 45.91 -47.81 -16.04
N LEU A 76 44.85 -47.00 -16.23
CA LEU A 76 43.69 -46.76 -15.32
C LEU A 76 42.32 -46.70 -16.04
N ASP A 77 41.23 -47.07 -15.34
CA ASP A 77 39.83 -47.06 -15.82
C ASP A 77 38.97 -45.92 -15.24
N ASP A 78 37.88 -45.58 -15.95
CA ASP A 78 37.26 -44.24 -16.03
C ASP A 78 36.31 -43.80 -14.88
N ASP A 79 36.37 -44.41 -13.69
CA ASP A 79 35.50 -44.06 -12.54
C ASP A 79 36.27 -43.82 -11.21
N GLU A 80 37.62 -43.97 -11.20
CA GLU A 80 38.45 -43.86 -9.98
C GLU A 80 39.24 -42.53 -9.87
N THR A 81 38.56 -41.37 -9.91
CA THR A 81 39.20 -40.03 -9.96
C THR A 81 40.17 -39.73 -8.79
N ASP A 82 39.98 -40.37 -7.63
CA ASP A 82 40.87 -40.20 -6.46
C ASP A 82 42.15 -41.07 -6.50
N LEU A 83 42.26 -42.03 -7.43
CA LEU A 83 43.42 -42.91 -7.55
C LEU A 83 44.49 -42.36 -8.49
N THR A 84 44.14 -41.65 -9.55
CA THR A 84 45.08 -40.97 -10.47
C THR A 84 46.06 -40.06 -9.73
N ARG A 85 45.59 -39.38 -8.67
CA ARG A 85 46.41 -38.50 -7.83
C ARG A 85 47.54 -39.24 -7.09
N ARG A 86 47.34 -40.52 -6.76
CA ARG A 86 48.29 -41.33 -5.97
C ARG A 86 49.36 -42.03 -6.82
N VAL A 87 49.13 -42.18 -8.13
CA VAL A 87 50.10 -42.84 -9.04
C VAL A 87 51.22 -41.87 -9.43
N LEU A 88 50.89 -40.61 -9.73
CA LEU A 88 51.88 -39.55 -10.04
C LEU A 88 52.84 -39.27 -8.87
N GLU A 89 52.44 -39.54 -7.63
CA GLU A 89 53.30 -39.43 -6.45
C GLU A 89 54.33 -40.58 -6.31
N THR A 90 54.29 -41.60 -7.19
CA THR A 90 55.12 -42.82 -7.09
C THR A 90 56.21 -42.94 -8.17
N GLY A 91 56.31 -41.97 -9.10
CA GLY A 91 57.46 -41.86 -10.01
C GLY A 91 57.49 -42.85 -11.19
N ALA A 92 56.35 -43.16 -11.80
CA ALA A 92 56.33 -43.80 -13.11
C ALA A 92 56.64 -42.77 -14.21
N ASP A 93 57.41 -43.16 -15.23
CA ASP A 93 57.75 -42.29 -16.36
C ASP A 93 56.54 -41.94 -17.23
N GLU A 94 55.55 -42.85 -17.31
CA GLU A 94 54.33 -42.62 -18.10
C GLU A 94 53.07 -43.28 -17.53
N VAL A 95 51.94 -42.57 -17.62
CA VAL A 95 50.61 -43.03 -17.20
C VAL A 95 49.60 -42.75 -18.32
N ILE A 96 48.83 -43.75 -18.71
CA ILE A 96 47.90 -43.75 -19.84
C ILE A 96 46.48 -44.01 -19.31
N ARG A 97 45.42 -43.50 -19.95
CA ARG A 97 44.03 -43.80 -19.56
C ARG A 97 43.37 -44.82 -20.51
N SER A 98 42.39 -45.59 -20.01
CA SER A 98 41.84 -46.72 -20.79
C SER A 98 41.01 -46.31 -22.00
N ASP A 99 40.50 -45.08 -22.05
CA ASP A 99 39.93 -44.46 -23.26
C ASP A 99 40.97 -44.30 -24.39
N GLU A 100 42.24 -44.06 -24.04
CA GLU A 100 43.37 -43.96 -24.98
C GLU A 100 43.95 -45.33 -25.37
N THR A 101 43.80 -46.39 -24.54
CA THR A 101 44.38 -47.73 -24.77
C THR A 101 43.88 -48.53 -25.99
N ARG A 102 43.16 -47.89 -26.93
CA ARG A 102 42.57 -48.54 -28.10
C ARG A 102 43.56 -48.80 -29.26
N ASN A 103 44.84 -48.49 -29.12
CA ASN A 103 45.81 -48.61 -30.21
C ASN A 103 47.19 -49.13 -29.74
N ALA A 104 47.48 -50.42 -29.98
CA ALA A 104 48.62 -51.12 -29.37
C ALA A 104 49.99 -50.87 -30.04
N GLU A 105 50.02 -50.56 -31.34
CA GLU A 105 51.29 -50.33 -32.08
C GLU A 105 52.07 -49.11 -31.57
N LEU A 106 51.36 -48.08 -31.08
CA LEU A 106 51.96 -46.86 -30.53
C LEU A 106 52.77 -47.15 -29.25
N LEU A 107 52.34 -48.14 -28.46
CA LEU A 107 53.05 -48.55 -27.26
C LEU A 107 54.34 -49.32 -27.60
N ALA A 108 54.28 -50.19 -28.61
CA ALA A 108 55.38 -51.06 -28.99
C ALA A 108 56.62 -50.28 -29.50
N HIS A 109 56.42 -49.25 -30.32
CA HIS A 109 57.53 -48.50 -30.91
C HIS A 109 58.42 -47.77 -29.88
N ARG A 110 57.86 -47.40 -28.72
CA ARG A 110 58.55 -46.60 -27.70
C ARG A 110 59.58 -47.40 -26.88
N ILE A 111 59.57 -48.73 -27.01
CA ILE A 111 60.35 -49.66 -26.19
C ILE A 111 61.69 -50.06 -26.85
N GLU A 112 61.85 -49.89 -28.17
CA GLU A 112 62.91 -50.51 -29.00
C GLU A 112 64.29 -49.77 -29.05
N ARG A 113 64.43 -48.55 -28.50
CA ARG A 113 65.36 -47.49 -29.00
C ARG A 113 66.83 -47.40 -28.42
N ALA A 114 67.74 -48.42 -28.30
CA ALA A 114 68.94 -48.28 -27.37
C ALA A 114 70.46 -48.75 -27.55
N ILE A 115 71.06 -49.38 -28.62
CA ILE A 115 72.04 -50.52 -28.34
C ILE A 115 73.63 -50.56 -28.68
N ARG A 116 74.32 -49.96 -29.70
CA ARG A 116 75.52 -50.64 -30.41
C ARG A 116 76.88 -49.83 -30.70
N CYS A 117 78.13 -50.42 -30.79
CA CYS A 117 79.50 -49.77 -31.11
C CYS A 117 80.83 -50.65 -31.36
N SER A 118 81.93 -50.10 -32.02
CA SER A 118 83.45 -50.42 -32.04
C SER A 118 84.08 -51.71 -32.73
N PRO A 119 85.45 -52.06 -32.89
CA PRO A 119 86.82 -51.44 -32.66
C PRO A 119 88.05 -51.75 -33.68
N SER A 120 89.37 -51.43 -33.38
CA SER A 120 90.68 -51.37 -34.21
C SER A 120 91.64 -52.63 -34.42
N SER A 121 92.95 -52.74 -34.88
CA SER A 121 94.22 -51.97 -35.33
C SER A 121 95.22 -52.88 -36.21
N THR A 122 96.48 -52.70 -36.83
CA THR A 122 97.63 -51.72 -37.19
C THR A 122 98.82 -52.32 -38.10
N ASP A 123 99.78 -51.59 -38.81
CA ASP A 123 101.26 -51.91 -39.23
C ASP A 123 102.02 -51.14 -40.45
N ALA A 124 103.42 -51.11 -40.56
CA ALA A 124 104.43 -50.85 -41.70
C ALA A 124 105.56 -49.71 -41.61
N ASP A 125 106.84 -49.89 -42.06
CA ASP A 125 108.01 -48.99 -41.66
C ASP A 125 108.93 -48.16 -42.64
N ASP A 126 109.85 -48.67 -43.51
CA ASP A 126 111.09 -47.85 -43.87
C ASP A 126 111.24 -47.09 -45.25
N ASP A 127 110.62 -47.41 -46.41
CA ASP A 127 110.58 -46.43 -47.57
C ASP A 127 109.60 -45.28 -47.25
N HIS A 128 108.53 -45.71 -46.56
CA HIS A 128 107.84 -45.04 -45.46
C HIS A 128 108.70 -44.21 -44.47
N ARG A 129 110.02 -44.08 -44.59
CA ARG A 129 110.85 -43.10 -43.86
C ARG A 129 111.10 -41.82 -44.66
N LEU A 130 111.35 -41.91 -45.96
CA LEU A 130 111.41 -40.73 -46.85
C LEU A 130 110.00 -40.18 -47.08
N CYS A 131 109.02 -41.08 -47.29
CA CYS A 131 107.61 -40.69 -47.29
C CYS A 131 107.19 -40.07 -45.96
N ARG A 132 107.61 -40.60 -44.80
CA ARG A 132 107.39 -40.01 -43.46
C ARG A 132 108.03 -38.63 -43.31
N GLU A 133 109.21 -38.39 -43.88
CA GLU A 133 109.82 -37.05 -43.85
C GLU A 133 109.03 -36.05 -44.71
N LEU A 134 108.62 -36.42 -45.93
CA LEU A 134 107.77 -35.58 -46.79
C LEU A 134 106.37 -35.35 -46.17
N LEU A 135 105.74 -36.40 -45.64
CA LEU A 135 104.42 -36.39 -45.00
C LEU A 135 104.41 -35.81 -43.57
N SER A 136 105.56 -35.40 -43.04
CA SER A 136 105.67 -34.56 -41.83
C SER A 136 105.76 -33.05 -42.16
N HIS A 137 105.89 -32.73 -43.45
CA HIS A 137 105.94 -31.38 -44.02
C HIS A 137 104.74 -31.04 -44.92
N THR A 138 103.80 -31.97 -45.13
CA THR A 138 102.47 -31.63 -45.66
C THR A 138 101.72 -30.75 -44.67
N ARG A 139 100.76 -29.95 -45.16
CA ARG A 139 99.87 -29.15 -44.29
C ARG A 139 98.70 -29.96 -43.75
N GLU A 140 98.20 -30.89 -44.54
CA GLU A 140 97.09 -31.78 -44.24
C GLU A 140 97.63 -33.17 -43.87
N PRO A 141 97.03 -33.87 -42.88
CA PRO A 141 97.27 -35.28 -42.66
C PRO A 141 96.71 -36.13 -43.80
N LEU A 142 97.55 -37.01 -44.34
CA LEU A 142 97.17 -38.09 -45.25
C LEU A 142 97.10 -39.43 -44.51
N LEU A 143 96.11 -40.25 -44.89
CA LEU A 143 95.84 -41.59 -44.38
C LEU A 143 95.53 -42.53 -45.55
N VAL A 144 95.60 -43.84 -45.31
CA VAL A 144 95.11 -44.87 -46.23
C VAL A 144 94.28 -45.87 -45.45
N LEU A 145 93.07 -46.15 -45.93
CA LEU A 145 92.11 -47.10 -45.38
C LEU A 145 92.07 -48.39 -46.20
N ASP A 146 91.80 -49.54 -45.59
CA ASP A 146 91.47 -50.79 -46.30
C ASP A 146 89.96 -50.93 -46.58
N GLU A 147 89.55 -52.01 -47.25
CA GLU A 147 88.16 -52.26 -47.65
C GLU A 147 87.14 -52.23 -46.50
N ASP A 148 87.59 -52.49 -45.26
CA ASP A 148 86.78 -52.53 -44.04
C ASP A 148 87.05 -51.29 -43.14
N ARG A 149 87.49 -50.18 -43.75
CA ARG A 149 87.64 -48.83 -43.16
C ARG A 149 88.70 -48.67 -42.06
N ARG A 150 89.69 -49.58 -41.98
CA ARG A 150 90.79 -49.49 -40.99
C ARG A 150 92.01 -48.73 -41.51
N GLN A 151 92.64 -47.92 -40.66
CA GLN A 151 93.77 -47.03 -41.03
C GLN A 151 95.11 -47.77 -41.30
N ARG A 152 95.23 -48.43 -42.45
CA ARG A 152 96.45 -49.14 -42.91
C ARG A 152 97.73 -48.29 -42.86
N PHE A 153 97.65 -47.00 -43.20
CA PHE A 153 98.78 -46.06 -43.08
C PHE A 153 98.32 -44.67 -42.63
N VAL A 154 99.16 -43.97 -41.86
CA VAL A 154 98.90 -42.62 -41.31
C VAL A 154 100.18 -41.78 -41.40
N SER A 155 100.04 -40.53 -41.86
CA SER A 155 101.13 -39.55 -41.95
C SER A 155 101.52 -38.96 -40.59
N PRO A 156 102.79 -38.57 -40.36
CA PRO A 156 103.21 -37.97 -39.09
C PRO A 156 102.59 -36.62 -38.77
N THR A 157 102.06 -35.91 -39.77
CA THR A 157 101.39 -34.62 -39.56
C THR A 157 100.12 -34.75 -38.71
N ILE A 158 99.54 -35.95 -38.60
CA ILE A 158 98.35 -36.23 -37.76
C ILE A 158 98.51 -35.74 -36.31
N GLU A 159 99.72 -35.83 -35.74
CA GLU A 159 100.00 -35.44 -34.35
C GLU A 159 99.78 -33.94 -34.09
N ARG A 160 99.83 -33.10 -35.14
CA ARG A 160 99.49 -31.66 -35.05
C ARG A 160 97.98 -31.38 -35.10
N PHE A 161 97.19 -32.34 -35.59
CA PHE A 161 95.76 -32.22 -35.85
C PHE A 161 94.91 -32.95 -34.81
N THR A 162 95.38 -34.10 -34.33
CA THR A 162 94.66 -34.93 -33.34
C THR A 162 95.32 -34.92 -31.96
N GLY A 163 96.46 -34.24 -31.81
CA GLY A 163 97.29 -34.24 -30.59
C GLY A 163 97.92 -35.59 -30.25
N THR A 164 97.74 -36.61 -31.10
CA THR A 164 98.09 -38.00 -30.84
C THR A 164 99.09 -38.51 -31.87
N GLY A 165 100.18 -39.15 -31.41
CA GLY A 165 101.25 -39.63 -32.30
C GLY A 165 100.80 -40.73 -33.28
N PRO A 166 101.38 -40.78 -34.50
CA PRO A 166 100.93 -41.66 -35.58
C PRO A 166 101.01 -43.17 -35.31
N GLU A 167 101.81 -43.60 -34.33
CA GLU A 167 101.86 -45.02 -33.92
C GLU A 167 100.60 -45.47 -33.15
N ALA A 168 99.81 -44.55 -32.59
CA ALA A 168 98.58 -44.86 -31.86
C ALA A 168 97.32 -44.88 -32.74
N CYS A 169 97.24 -44.03 -33.77
CA CYS A 169 96.06 -43.95 -34.66
C CYS A 169 96.00 -45.11 -35.68
N ARG A 170 97.14 -45.73 -35.96
CA ARG A 170 97.31 -46.67 -37.07
C ARG A 170 96.47 -47.93 -36.88
N GLY A 171 95.55 -48.16 -37.81
CA GLY A 171 94.62 -49.29 -37.87
C GLY A 171 93.30 -49.08 -37.13
N GLU A 172 93.11 -47.98 -36.40
CA GLU A 172 91.80 -47.65 -35.82
C GLU A 172 90.74 -47.57 -36.93
N VAL A 173 89.53 -48.07 -36.65
CA VAL A 173 88.36 -47.78 -37.48
C VAL A 173 88.03 -46.31 -37.26
N VAL A 174 87.89 -45.53 -38.33
CA VAL A 174 87.79 -44.07 -38.21
C VAL A 174 86.56 -43.65 -37.40
N ASP A 175 85.47 -44.42 -37.51
CA ASP A 175 84.19 -44.29 -36.80
C ASP A 175 84.32 -44.04 -35.27
N ASP A 176 85.28 -44.70 -34.58
CA ASP A 176 85.41 -44.62 -33.12
C ASP A 176 86.06 -43.31 -32.61
N VAL A 177 86.79 -42.60 -33.49
CA VAL A 177 87.36 -41.27 -33.19
C VAL A 177 86.55 -40.13 -33.80
N ILE A 178 85.65 -40.46 -34.73
CA ILE A 178 84.57 -39.61 -35.20
C ILE A 178 83.51 -39.47 -34.09
N HIS A 179 82.76 -38.37 -34.10
CA HIS A 179 81.61 -38.17 -33.22
C HIS A 179 80.49 -39.13 -33.64
N PRO A 180 79.87 -39.93 -32.73
CA PRO A 180 78.99 -41.03 -33.13
C PRO A 180 77.78 -40.69 -34.03
N ALA A 181 77.35 -39.43 -34.07
CA ALA A 181 76.29 -38.97 -34.97
C ALA A 181 76.75 -38.69 -36.42
N ASP A 182 78.06 -38.67 -36.66
CA ASP A 182 78.71 -38.29 -37.93
C ASP A 182 79.40 -39.53 -38.56
N ALA A 183 79.30 -40.70 -37.90
CA ALA A 183 79.96 -41.92 -38.29
C ALA A 183 79.28 -42.58 -39.51
N ASP A 184 77.95 -42.71 -39.51
CA ASP A 184 77.20 -43.32 -40.61
C ASP A 184 77.38 -42.56 -41.94
N ASP A 185 77.43 -41.22 -41.90
CA ASP A 185 77.72 -40.38 -43.08
C ASP A 185 79.14 -40.66 -43.66
N PHE A 186 80.11 -41.00 -42.79
CA PHE A 186 81.45 -41.42 -43.22
C PHE A 186 81.45 -42.86 -43.78
N VAL A 187 80.59 -43.75 -43.27
CA VAL A 187 80.39 -45.11 -43.82
C VAL A 187 79.84 -45.03 -45.24
N ASP A 188 78.75 -44.30 -45.46
CA ASP A 188 78.10 -44.19 -46.77
C ASP A 188 79.01 -43.51 -47.81
N ALA A 189 79.73 -42.45 -47.42
CA ALA A 189 80.73 -41.80 -48.26
C ALA A 189 81.86 -42.77 -48.69
N PHE A 190 82.26 -43.68 -47.80
CA PHE A 190 83.26 -44.70 -48.09
C PHE A 190 82.73 -45.81 -49.01
N GLU A 191 81.55 -46.35 -48.75
CA GLU A 191 80.95 -47.41 -49.60
C GLU A 191 80.65 -46.92 -51.01
N ALA A 192 80.24 -45.65 -51.16
CA ALA A 192 80.11 -44.99 -52.46
C ALA A 192 81.46 -44.93 -53.22
N VAL A 193 82.51 -44.42 -52.58
CA VAL A 193 83.85 -44.33 -53.20
C VAL A 193 84.44 -45.70 -53.52
N ARG A 194 84.18 -46.72 -52.69
CA ARG A 194 84.56 -48.12 -52.97
C ARG A 194 83.84 -48.65 -54.21
N SER A 195 82.56 -48.32 -54.39
CA SER A 195 81.71 -48.82 -55.49
C SER A 195 81.99 -48.16 -56.85
N ASP A 196 82.36 -46.88 -56.88
CA ASP A 196 82.58 -46.11 -58.13
C ASP A 196 83.93 -46.40 -58.85
N GLY A 197 84.77 -47.25 -58.27
CA GLY A 197 85.96 -47.80 -58.93
C GLY A 197 87.24 -46.94 -58.88
N PRO A 198 88.31 -47.37 -59.56
CA PRO A 198 89.67 -46.86 -59.29
C PRO A 198 89.85 -45.39 -59.67
N GLY A 199 90.18 -44.57 -58.68
CA GLY A 199 90.33 -43.11 -58.82
C GLY A 199 89.07 -42.29 -58.57
N ALA A 200 87.92 -42.91 -58.26
CA ALA A 200 86.75 -42.21 -57.73
C ALA A 200 87.11 -41.42 -56.47
N THR A 201 86.48 -40.27 -56.26
CA THR A 201 86.76 -39.36 -55.13
C THR A 201 85.48 -38.74 -54.58
N THR A 202 85.30 -38.71 -53.26
CA THR A 202 84.24 -37.94 -52.59
C THR A 202 84.80 -37.10 -51.43
N THR A 203 83.95 -36.30 -50.81
CA THR A 203 84.30 -35.48 -49.64
C THR A 203 83.14 -35.51 -48.63
N CYS A 204 83.46 -35.58 -47.34
CA CYS A 204 82.51 -35.42 -46.24
C CYS A 204 83.14 -34.62 -45.09
N GLU A 205 82.30 -33.98 -44.28
CA GLU A 205 82.72 -33.33 -43.03
C GLU A 205 82.24 -34.16 -41.84
N TYR A 206 83.05 -34.24 -40.79
CA TYR A 206 82.68 -34.87 -39.53
C TYR A 206 83.39 -34.20 -38.35
N ARG A 207 82.84 -34.35 -37.15
CA ARG A 207 83.56 -34.03 -35.91
C ARG A 207 84.44 -35.19 -35.50
N PHE A 208 85.64 -34.91 -35.00
CA PHE A 208 86.54 -35.90 -34.38
C PHE A 208 87.01 -35.42 -33.00
N ARG A 209 87.44 -36.34 -32.14
CA ARG A 209 87.92 -36.04 -30.79
C ARG A 209 89.45 -35.88 -30.73
N HIS A 210 89.91 -34.72 -30.27
CA HIS A 210 91.31 -34.38 -30.06
C HIS A 210 91.85 -34.93 -28.71
N ALA A 211 93.18 -35.01 -28.56
CA ALA A 211 93.86 -35.63 -27.40
C ALA A 211 93.62 -34.96 -26.03
N ASP A 212 92.92 -33.82 -25.98
CA ASP A 212 92.50 -33.11 -24.77
C ASP A 212 90.98 -33.20 -24.51
N ASP A 213 90.31 -34.18 -25.12
CA ASP A 213 88.85 -34.42 -25.09
C ASP A 213 88.00 -33.29 -25.72
N SER A 214 88.60 -32.35 -26.46
CA SER A 214 87.85 -31.40 -27.28
C SER A 214 87.38 -32.01 -28.62
N TRP A 215 86.27 -31.49 -29.16
CA TRP A 215 85.75 -31.87 -30.48
C TRP A 215 86.11 -30.80 -31.52
N HIS A 216 86.72 -31.23 -32.62
CA HIS A 216 87.11 -30.41 -33.78
C HIS A 216 86.36 -30.90 -35.02
N VAL A 217 86.11 -30.02 -36.00
CA VAL A 217 85.46 -30.33 -37.28
C VAL A 217 86.50 -30.53 -38.37
N HIS A 218 86.43 -31.66 -39.06
CA HIS A 218 87.36 -32.08 -40.11
C HIS A 218 86.63 -32.30 -41.44
N GLU A 219 87.15 -31.70 -42.50
CA GLU A 219 86.83 -32.03 -43.91
C GLU A 219 87.74 -33.17 -44.35
N ALA A 220 87.19 -34.24 -44.93
CA ALA A 220 87.93 -35.41 -45.39
C ALA A 220 87.62 -35.75 -46.85
N VAL A 221 88.66 -35.83 -47.67
CA VAL A 221 88.59 -36.17 -49.10
C VAL A 221 89.06 -37.61 -49.31
N LEU A 222 88.15 -38.51 -49.68
CA LEU A 222 88.40 -39.95 -49.85
C LEU A 222 88.57 -40.30 -51.34
N THR A 223 89.68 -40.95 -51.72
CA THR A 223 90.02 -41.35 -53.09
C THR A 223 90.28 -42.85 -53.21
N ASN A 224 89.52 -43.56 -54.04
CA ASN A 224 89.70 -45.00 -54.28
C ASN A 224 91.03 -45.32 -55.00
N LYS A 225 91.84 -46.21 -54.41
CA LYS A 225 93.06 -46.82 -54.97
C LYS A 225 93.11 -48.33 -54.70
N LEU A 226 91.95 -49.00 -54.65
CA LEU A 226 91.85 -50.44 -54.34
C LEU A 226 92.40 -51.34 -55.46
N GLU A 227 92.46 -50.86 -56.70
CA GLU A 227 93.12 -51.55 -57.83
C GLU A 227 94.53 -51.00 -58.14
N ASP A 228 95.18 -50.29 -57.19
CA ASP A 228 96.55 -49.79 -57.35
C ASP A 228 97.56 -50.81 -56.79
N ASP A 229 98.47 -51.31 -57.64
CA ASP A 229 99.51 -52.32 -57.32
C ASP A 229 100.43 -51.96 -56.12
N ILE A 230 100.41 -50.72 -55.64
CA ILE A 230 101.26 -50.23 -54.54
C ILE A 230 100.43 -49.76 -53.32
N ILE A 231 99.27 -49.13 -53.54
CA ILE A 231 98.48 -48.52 -52.46
C ILE A 231 97.47 -49.49 -51.83
N ASP A 232 96.77 -50.30 -52.64
CA ASP A 232 95.82 -51.34 -52.15
C ASP A 232 94.84 -50.81 -51.07
N GLY A 233 94.16 -49.68 -51.34
CA GLY A 233 93.36 -48.99 -50.32
C GLY A 233 92.61 -47.74 -50.80
N VAL A 234 91.92 -47.04 -49.90
CA VAL A 234 91.31 -45.72 -50.15
C VAL A 234 92.17 -44.66 -49.46
N VAL A 235 92.72 -43.70 -50.22
CA VAL A 235 93.55 -42.61 -49.69
C VAL A 235 92.66 -41.49 -49.17
N VAL A 236 92.91 -41.00 -47.96
CA VAL A 236 92.14 -39.90 -47.35
C VAL A 236 93.06 -38.73 -47.01
N SER A 237 92.74 -37.52 -47.48
CA SER A 237 93.35 -36.27 -46.97
C SER A 237 92.37 -35.61 -46.00
N ILE A 238 92.87 -35.11 -44.88
CA ILE A 238 92.07 -34.46 -43.84
C ILE A 238 92.49 -32.99 -43.68
N ARG A 239 91.51 -32.11 -43.45
CA ARG A 239 91.73 -30.70 -43.18
C ARG A 239 90.90 -30.23 -41.98
N ASP A 240 91.55 -29.57 -41.02
CA ASP A 240 90.84 -28.89 -39.93
C ASP A 240 90.10 -27.67 -40.48
N VAL A 241 88.78 -27.69 -40.31
CA VAL A 241 87.86 -26.61 -40.69
C VAL A 241 87.19 -25.99 -39.46
N THR A 242 87.55 -26.38 -38.24
CA THR A 242 86.92 -25.96 -36.97
C THR A 242 86.77 -24.44 -36.85
N GLU A 243 87.79 -23.64 -37.16
CA GLU A 243 87.65 -22.17 -37.15
C GLU A 243 86.75 -21.66 -38.29
N SER A 244 86.75 -22.30 -39.46
CA SER A 244 85.88 -21.92 -40.59
C SER A 244 84.41 -22.19 -40.28
N THR A 245 84.08 -23.42 -39.87
CA THR A 245 82.72 -23.82 -39.46
C THR A 245 82.24 -23.02 -38.25
N LYS A 246 83.14 -22.69 -37.32
CA LYS A 246 82.83 -21.84 -36.16
C LYS A 246 82.56 -20.40 -36.55
N ILE A 247 83.37 -19.77 -37.41
CA ILE A 247 83.13 -18.40 -37.89
C ILE A 247 81.83 -18.33 -38.69
N GLU A 248 81.56 -19.30 -39.58
CA GLU A 248 80.32 -19.33 -40.35
C GLU A 248 79.08 -19.51 -39.44
N ARG A 249 79.20 -20.35 -38.41
CA ARG A 249 78.17 -20.55 -37.40
C ARG A 249 77.97 -19.33 -36.51
N GLU A 250 79.04 -18.67 -36.04
CA GLU A 250 78.96 -17.42 -35.27
C GLU A 250 78.34 -16.30 -36.11
N LEU A 251 78.58 -16.25 -37.42
CA LEU A 251 77.95 -15.29 -38.34
C LEU A 251 76.46 -15.59 -38.54
N ARG A 252 76.09 -16.87 -38.75
CA ARG A 252 74.70 -17.34 -38.89
C ARG A 252 73.89 -17.10 -37.61
N GLU A 253 74.40 -17.54 -36.46
CA GLU A 253 73.80 -17.30 -35.16
C GLU A 253 73.75 -15.80 -34.79
N SER A 254 74.57 -14.94 -35.39
CA SER A 254 74.48 -13.48 -35.18
C SER A 254 73.28 -12.84 -35.91
N PHE A 255 72.91 -13.33 -37.11
CA PHE A 255 71.71 -12.86 -37.82
C PHE A 255 70.41 -13.42 -37.22
N GLU A 256 70.45 -14.66 -36.72
CA GLU A 256 69.32 -15.31 -36.04
C GLU A 256 69.03 -14.70 -34.65
N ARG A 257 70.00 -14.00 -34.03
CA ARG A 257 69.84 -13.30 -32.74
C ARG A 257 69.37 -11.84 -32.85
N VAL A 258 69.10 -11.34 -34.05
CA VAL A 258 68.52 -9.99 -34.25
C VAL A 258 67.06 -10.01 -33.81
N THR A 259 66.70 -9.16 -32.85
CA THR A 259 65.32 -9.05 -32.31
C THR A 259 64.33 -8.42 -33.30
N ASP A 260 64.85 -7.84 -34.36
CA ASP A 260 64.11 -7.20 -35.44
C ASP A 260 63.95 -8.15 -36.62
N ALA A 261 62.82 -8.02 -37.32
CA ALA A 261 62.57 -8.76 -38.53
C ALA A 261 63.55 -8.29 -39.62
N PHE A 262 64.17 -9.21 -40.34
CA PHE A 262 65.17 -8.90 -41.36
C PHE A 262 64.88 -9.66 -42.66
N LEU A 263 64.97 -8.93 -43.77
CA LEU A 263 64.90 -9.47 -45.13
C LEU A 263 65.97 -8.80 -46.00
N ALA A 264 66.47 -9.53 -47.00
CA ALA A 264 67.38 -9.02 -48.01
C ALA A 264 66.82 -9.29 -49.41
N LEU A 265 66.95 -8.30 -50.29
CA LEU A 265 66.52 -8.31 -51.68
C LEU A 265 67.72 -8.24 -52.62
N ASP A 266 67.66 -8.91 -53.76
CA ASP A 266 68.61 -8.71 -54.86
C ASP A 266 68.33 -7.43 -55.67
N SER A 267 69.16 -7.16 -56.68
CA SER A 267 68.99 -6.04 -57.61
C SER A 267 67.76 -6.13 -58.54
N ASP A 268 67.06 -7.27 -58.57
CA ASP A 268 65.77 -7.46 -59.24
C ASP A 268 64.59 -7.39 -58.23
N ASN A 269 64.85 -6.86 -57.02
CA ASN A 269 63.94 -6.74 -55.88
C ASN A 269 63.32 -8.08 -55.41
N ARG A 270 64.07 -9.19 -55.51
CA ARG A 270 63.63 -10.52 -55.05
C ARG A 270 64.23 -10.91 -53.71
N PHE A 271 63.47 -11.58 -52.86
CA PHE A 271 63.97 -12.11 -51.58
C PHE A 271 65.15 -13.06 -51.80
N THR A 272 66.31 -12.71 -51.25
CA THR A 272 67.50 -13.58 -51.19
C THR A 272 67.66 -14.22 -49.81
N TYR A 273 67.22 -13.53 -48.76
CA TYR A 273 67.24 -14.01 -47.39
C TYR A 273 66.09 -13.38 -46.59
N VAL A 274 65.60 -14.11 -45.59
CA VAL A 274 64.60 -13.71 -44.59
C VAL A 274 65.01 -14.40 -43.29
N ASN A 275 64.91 -13.72 -42.13
CA ASN A 275 65.13 -14.36 -40.82
C ASN A 275 63.82 -14.85 -40.20
N ASP A 276 63.94 -15.77 -39.23
CA ASP A 276 62.81 -16.38 -38.51
C ASP A 276 61.83 -15.32 -37.97
N ARG A 277 62.36 -14.19 -37.49
CA ARG A 277 61.58 -13.09 -36.93
C ARG A 277 60.72 -12.36 -37.97
N ALA A 278 61.18 -12.29 -39.22
CA ALA A 278 60.42 -11.78 -40.35
C ALA A 278 59.39 -12.79 -40.87
N GLU A 279 59.69 -14.10 -40.84
CA GLU A 279 58.72 -15.15 -41.18
C GLU A 279 57.56 -15.16 -40.18
N GLU A 280 57.84 -15.08 -38.87
CA GLU A 280 56.84 -14.92 -37.81
C GLU A 280 55.96 -13.67 -38.00
N PHE A 281 56.55 -12.54 -38.41
CA PHE A 281 55.81 -11.27 -38.53
C PHE A 281 54.99 -11.20 -39.82
N LEU A 282 55.55 -11.64 -40.95
CA LEU A 282 54.91 -11.60 -42.26
C LEU A 282 53.93 -12.76 -42.48
N GLY A 283 54.06 -13.86 -41.72
CA GLY A 283 53.17 -15.03 -41.82
C GLY A 283 53.41 -15.88 -43.07
N TYR A 284 54.67 -15.97 -43.51
CA TYR A 284 55.12 -16.74 -44.67
C TYR A 284 56.43 -17.47 -44.34
N ASP A 285 56.56 -18.75 -44.70
CA ASP A 285 57.82 -19.50 -44.58
C ASP A 285 58.89 -18.98 -45.56
N ARG A 286 60.18 -19.09 -45.19
CA ARG A 286 61.35 -18.74 -46.02
C ARG A 286 61.28 -19.29 -47.45
N SER A 287 60.79 -20.53 -47.57
CA SER A 287 60.66 -21.27 -48.82
C SER A 287 59.57 -20.74 -49.76
N GLU A 288 58.59 -19.99 -49.25
CA GLU A 288 57.56 -19.33 -50.06
C GLU A 288 57.98 -17.92 -50.49
N LEU A 289 58.92 -17.29 -49.79
CA LEU A 289 59.42 -15.94 -50.07
C LEU A 289 60.63 -15.93 -51.00
N VAL A 290 61.67 -16.73 -50.71
CA VAL A 290 62.97 -16.64 -51.40
C VAL A 290 62.83 -16.90 -52.91
N GLY A 291 63.33 -15.95 -53.70
CA GLY A 291 63.26 -15.92 -55.16
C GLY A 291 62.05 -15.18 -55.75
N ARG A 292 61.03 -14.84 -54.95
CA ARG A 292 59.87 -14.03 -55.42
C ARG A 292 60.16 -12.52 -55.34
N PRO A 293 59.56 -11.70 -56.21
CA PRO A 293 59.66 -10.24 -56.11
C PRO A 293 58.93 -9.71 -54.86
N PHE A 294 59.51 -8.72 -54.20
CA PHE A 294 58.95 -8.09 -52.99
C PHE A 294 57.50 -7.61 -53.18
N LEU A 295 57.27 -6.82 -54.24
CA LEU A 295 55.96 -6.27 -54.60
C LEU A 295 54.94 -7.32 -55.12
N GLU A 296 55.36 -8.56 -55.37
CA GLU A 296 54.46 -9.68 -55.70
C GLU A 296 53.90 -10.35 -54.43
N VAL A 297 54.59 -10.21 -53.29
CA VAL A 297 54.16 -10.68 -51.97
C VAL A 297 53.41 -9.58 -51.22
N PHE A 298 53.88 -8.33 -51.34
CA PHE A 298 53.34 -7.13 -50.71
C PHE A 298 52.91 -6.09 -51.76
N PRO A 299 51.87 -6.37 -52.57
CA PRO A 299 51.36 -5.42 -53.56
C PRO A 299 50.71 -4.19 -52.90
N GLU A 300 50.38 -4.24 -51.61
CA GLU A 300 49.86 -3.10 -50.85
C GLU A 300 50.90 -1.96 -50.71
N LEU A 301 52.20 -2.27 -50.80
CA LEU A 301 53.28 -1.29 -50.73
C LEU A 301 53.56 -0.57 -52.07
N GLN A 302 52.90 -0.97 -53.17
CA GLN A 302 53.15 -0.36 -54.47
C GLN A 302 52.55 1.07 -54.56
N GLY A 303 53.42 2.06 -54.79
CA GLY A 303 53.07 3.49 -54.78
C GLY A 303 52.98 4.12 -53.39
N THR A 304 53.60 3.49 -52.36
CA THR A 304 53.75 4.07 -51.02
C THR A 304 55.08 4.82 -50.86
N GLU A 305 55.18 5.67 -49.85
CA GLU A 305 56.43 6.38 -49.50
C GLU A 305 57.59 5.39 -49.21
N PHE A 306 57.27 4.16 -48.79
CA PHE A 306 58.23 3.08 -48.64
C PHE A 306 58.80 2.53 -49.98
N GLU A 307 58.02 2.46 -51.07
CA GLU A 307 58.57 2.06 -52.39
C GLU A 307 59.48 3.16 -52.95
N ASP A 308 59.05 4.43 -52.86
CA ASP A 308 59.84 5.58 -53.32
C ASP A 308 61.17 5.67 -52.54
N GLU A 309 61.15 5.60 -51.20
CA GLU A 309 62.37 5.60 -50.37
C GLU A 309 63.25 4.35 -50.60
N ALA A 310 62.67 3.17 -50.85
CA ALA A 310 63.46 1.97 -51.17
C ALA A 310 64.23 2.13 -52.49
N LEU A 311 63.64 2.78 -53.49
CA LEU A 311 64.31 3.11 -54.76
C LEU A 311 65.37 4.21 -54.57
N ASP A 312 65.04 5.27 -53.84
CA ASP A 312 65.96 6.39 -53.52
C ASP A 312 67.21 5.90 -52.76
N VAL A 313 67.05 4.95 -51.83
CA VAL A 313 68.17 4.32 -51.08
C VAL A 313 69.09 3.53 -52.01
N ILE A 314 68.54 2.79 -52.98
CA ILE A 314 69.33 2.03 -53.95
C ILE A 314 70.11 2.97 -54.88
N GLU A 315 69.52 4.07 -55.36
CA GLU A 315 70.23 5.03 -56.23
C GLU A 315 71.24 5.89 -55.45
N CYS A 316 70.90 6.38 -54.26
CA CYS A 316 71.75 7.28 -53.47
C CYS A 316 72.85 6.56 -52.66
N GLN A 317 72.69 5.26 -52.37
CA GLN A 317 73.59 4.45 -51.54
C GLN A 317 73.76 4.98 -50.09
N GLU A 318 72.80 5.74 -49.58
CA GLU A 318 72.72 6.19 -48.17
C GLU A 318 71.54 5.51 -47.45
N PRO A 319 71.70 4.99 -46.22
CA PRO A 319 70.61 4.35 -45.48
C PRO A 319 69.51 5.33 -45.05
N ARG A 320 68.23 4.92 -45.17
CA ARG A 320 67.05 5.67 -44.68
C ARG A 320 66.33 4.89 -43.56
N THR A 321 65.40 5.56 -42.89
CA THR A 321 64.46 4.95 -41.94
C THR A 321 63.09 5.58 -42.16
N VAL A 322 62.07 4.76 -42.30
CA VAL A 322 60.68 5.14 -42.60
C VAL A 322 59.77 4.50 -41.55
N GLU A 323 58.76 5.21 -41.05
CA GLU A 323 57.70 4.64 -40.21
C GLU A 323 56.39 4.64 -41.02
N ASP A 324 55.84 3.47 -41.30
CA ASP A 324 54.63 3.31 -42.12
C ASP A 324 53.69 2.23 -41.52
N CYS A 325 52.42 2.24 -41.92
CA CYS A 325 51.40 1.31 -41.44
C CYS A 325 51.15 0.20 -42.48
N LEU A 326 51.53 -1.03 -42.15
CA LEU A 326 51.20 -2.19 -42.99
C LEU A 326 49.73 -2.54 -42.82
N GLU A 327 48.84 -1.91 -43.60
CA GLU A 327 47.38 -2.01 -43.49
C GLU A 327 46.89 -3.46 -43.34
N ARG A 328 47.45 -4.38 -44.14
CA ARG A 328 47.13 -5.82 -44.15
C ARG A 328 47.37 -6.53 -42.81
N TYR A 329 48.28 -6.02 -41.98
CA TYR A 329 48.64 -6.55 -40.66
C TYR A 329 48.14 -5.66 -39.52
N GLN A 330 47.58 -4.48 -39.83
CA GLN A 330 47.16 -3.44 -38.89
C GLN A 330 48.24 -3.07 -37.85
N ARG A 331 49.48 -2.91 -38.31
CA ARG A 331 50.65 -2.60 -37.47
C ARG A 331 51.48 -1.45 -38.04
N TRP A 332 51.91 -0.57 -37.16
CA TRP A 332 52.93 0.44 -37.45
C TRP A 332 54.31 -0.21 -37.40
N VAL A 333 55.12 0.05 -38.43
CA VAL A 333 56.43 -0.57 -38.61
C VAL A 333 57.48 0.51 -38.88
N GLU A 334 58.50 0.55 -38.03
CA GLU A 334 59.74 1.28 -38.30
C GLU A 334 60.63 0.38 -39.16
N ALA A 335 60.88 0.78 -40.40
CA ALA A 335 61.69 0.03 -41.37
C ALA A 335 62.96 0.82 -41.74
N ARG A 336 64.11 0.14 -41.67
CA ARG A 336 65.45 0.69 -41.90
C ARG A 336 66.05 0.06 -43.14
N LEU A 337 66.29 0.90 -44.13
CA LEU A 337 66.67 0.54 -45.50
C LEU A 337 68.19 0.73 -45.65
N PHE A 338 68.92 -0.36 -45.94
CA PHE A 338 70.38 -0.36 -46.10
C PHE A 338 70.78 -0.85 -47.50
N PRO A 339 71.43 -0.01 -48.33
CA PRO A 339 71.87 -0.41 -49.66
C PRO A 339 73.14 -1.27 -49.60
N SER A 340 73.32 -2.14 -50.60
CA SER A 340 74.48 -3.02 -50.76
C SER A 340 74.84 -3.22 -52.24
N GLU A 341 76.06 -3.67 -52.53
CA GLU A 341 76.49 -3.99 -53.91
C GLU A 341 75.66 -5.11 -54.57
N SER A 342 74.91 -5.89 -53.77
CA SER A 342 74.05 -6.99 -54.20
C SER A 342 72.55 -6.68 -54.28
N GLY A 343 72.10 -5.52 -53.76
CA GLY A 343 70.68 -5.18 -53.61
C GLY A 343 70.38 -4.46 -52.29
N LEU A 344 69.20 -4.68 -51.71
CA LEU A 344 68.67 -3.91 -50.58
C LEU A 344 68.46 -4.79 -49.34
N SER A 345 68.97 -4.37 -48.19
CA SER A 345 68.77 -5.04 -46.90
C SER A 345 67.81 -4.23 -46.02
N VAL A 346 66.78 -4.86 -45.47
CA VAL A 346 65.71 -4.19 -44.70
C VAL A 346 65.58 -4.82 -43.33
N TYR A 347 65.77 -4.02 -42.28
CA TYR A 347 65.41 -4.36 -40.91
C TYR A 347 64.10 -3.67 -40.57
N PHE A 348 63.17 -4.35 -39.89
CA PHE A 348 61.88 -3.77 -39.54
C PHE A 348 61.38 -4.22 -38.17
N ARG A 349 60.72 -3.30 -37.45
CA ARG A 349 60.25 -3.49 -36.08
C ARG A 349 58.82 -2.98 -35.94
N ASP A 350 57.99 -3.76 -35.25
CA ASP A 350 56.68 -3.34 -34.77
C ASP A 350 56.81 -2.19 -33.75
N VAL A 351 56.22 -1.04 -34.05
CA VAL A 351 56.17 0.14 -33.17
C VAL A 351 54.75 0.53 -32.78
N SER A 352 53.75 -0.30 -33.11
CA SER A 352 52.33 -0.05 -32.78
C SER A 352 52.14 0.25 -31.29
N ASP A 353 52.80 -0.54 -30.44
CA ASP A 353 52.78 -0.42 -28.96
C ASP A 353 53.36 0.93 -28.46
N ARG A 354 54.16 1.65 -29.27
CA ARG A 354 54.62 3.04 -29.00
C ARG A 354 53.59 4.05 -29.47
N ILE A 355 53.17 3.95 -30.74
CA ILE A 355 52.22 4.88 -31.37
C ILE A 355 50.89 4.92 -30.60
N ASP A 356 50.36 3.77 -30.21
CA ASP A 356 49.13 3.65 -29.41
C ASP A 356 49.23 4.39 -28.06
N ARG A 357 50.40 4.36 -27.41
CA ARG A 357 50.63 5.05 -26.12
C ARG A 357 50.76 6.56 -26.28
N GLU A 358 51.44 7.00 -27.33
CA GLU A 358 51.60 8.42 -27.65
C GLU A 358 50.25 9.03 -28.07
N GLN A 359 49.48 8.35 -28.92
CA GLN A 359 48.10 8.74 -29.26
C GLN A 359 47.17 8.70 -28.04
N THR A 360 47.20 7.65 -27.21
CA THR A 360 46.40 7.57 -25.96
C THR A 360 46.67 8.75 -25.01
N LEU A 361 47.90 9.28 -24.97
CA LEU A 361 48.24 10.45 -24.17
C LEU A 361 47.76 11.77 -24.80
N LEU A 362 47.84 11.89 -26.13
CA LEU A 362 47.31 13.05 -26.85
C LEU A 362 45.78 13.11 -26.73
N GLU A 363 45.09 12.01 -27.06
CA GLU A 363 43.64 11.88 -26.94
C GLU A 363 43.14 12.21 -25.54
N ARG A 364 43.84 11.77 -24.48
CA ARG A 364 43.45 12.09 -23.10
C ARG A 364 43.59 13.57 -22.79
N THR A 365 44.61 14.23 -23.31
CA THR A 365 44.86 15.67 -23.10
C THR A 365 43.81 16.50 -23.84
N GLU A 366 43.69 16.29 -25.16
CA GLU A 366 42.71 17.00 -26.00
C GLU A 366 41.27 16.77 -25.52
N ARG A 367 40.93 15.55 -25.07
CA ARG A 367 39.61 15.24 -24.51
C ARG A 367 39.35 15.94 -23.18
N LEU A 368 40.36 16.14 -22.33
CA LEU A 368 40.19 16.89 -21.07
C LEU A 368 40.00 18.38 -21.33
N GLU A 369 40.78 18.99 -22.23
CA GLU A 369 40.58 20.39 -22.63
C GLU A 369 39.20 20.57 -23.30
N THR A 370 38.85 19.70 -24.26
CA THR A 370 37.54 19.70 -24.94
C THR A 370 36.37 19.59 -23.95
N ILE A 371 36.49 18.76 -22.91
CA ILE A 371 35.46 18.63 -21.86
C ILE A 371 35.31 19.93 -21.08
N VAL A 372 36.41 20.55 -20.62
CA VAL A 372 36.35 21.81 -19.86
C VAL A 372 35.80 22.95 -20.71
N GLU A 373 36.13 22.99 -22.01
CA GLU A 373 35.72 24.08 -22.91
C GLU A 373 34.29 23.94 -23.47
N ASN A 374 33.65 22.77 -23.36
CA ASN A 374 32.28 22.53 -23.85
C ASN A 374 31.24 22.25 -22.74
N VAL A 375 31.65 21.84 -21.53
CA VAL A 375 30.75 21.69 -20.37
C VAL A 375 30.57 23.05 -19.69
N PRO A 376 29.35 23.43 -19.21
CA PRO A 376 29.10 24.66 -18.44
C PRO A 376 29.67 24.61 -17.01
N LEU A 377 30.98 24.40 -16.94
CA LEU A 377 31.83 24.34 -15.76
C LEU A 377 32.86 25.47 -15.88
N ILE A 378 33.30 26.00 -14.74
CA ILE A 378 34.52 26.79 -14.60
C ILE A 378 35.49 25.97 -13.76
N VAL A 379 36.71 25.76 -14.24
CA VAL A 379 37.82 25.21 -13.47
C VAL A 379 38.88 26.29 -13.36
N SER A 380 39.16 26.73 -12.13
CA SER A 380 40.26 27.64 -11.85
C SER A 380 41.13 27.11 -10.73
N VAL A 381 42.37 27.55 -10.68
CA VAL A 381 43.34 27.19 -9.64
C VAL A 381 43.97 28.48 -9.15
N ILE A 382 44.01 28.65 -7.84
CA ILE A 382 44.72 29.75 -7.18
C ILE A 382 45.91 29.20 -6.38
N ASP A 383 47.02 29.92 -6.34
CA ASP A 383 48.17 29.60 -5.48
C ASP A 383 47.93 29.97 -4.00
N ASP A 384 48.94 29.79 -3.15
CA ASP A 384 48.87 30.05 -1.70
C ASP A 384 48.76 31.55 -1.35
N ASP A 385 49.21 32.45 -2.24
CA ASP A 385 48.95 33.90 -2.16
C ASP A 385 47.55 34.30 -2.69
N GLY A 386 46.78 33.35 -3.25
CA GLY A 386 45.42 33.59 -3.77
C GLY A 386 45.36 34.18 -5.18
N THR A 387 46.42 34.00 -5.98
CA THR A 387 46.52 34.46 -7.38
C THR A 387 46.12 33.36 -8.34
N PHE A 388 45.36 33.66 -9.40
CA PHE A 388 44.97 32.66 -10.39
C PHE A 388 46.20 32.14 -11.18
N THR A 389 46.49 30.85 -11.04
CA THR A 389 47.48 30.12 -11.85
C THR A 389 46.87 29.37 -13.03
N PHE A 390 45.56 29.13 -13.00
CA PHE A 390 44.77 28.56 -14.09
C PHE A 390 43.33 29.08 -14.04
N SER A 391 42.70 29.32 -15.18
CA SER A 391 41.25 29.59 -15.28
C SER A 391 40.77 29.24 -16.69
N ARG A 392 39.95 28.20 -16.84
CA ARG A 392 39.26 27.85 -18.09
C ARG A 392 37.88 27.27 -17.80
N GLY A 393 36.98 27.38 -18.76
CA GLY A 393 35.68 26.71 -18.74
C GLY A 393 34.58 27.52 -19.41
N LYS A 394 33.60 26.83 -20.03
CA LYS A 394 32.58 27.49 -20.87
C LYS A 394 31.74 28.52 -20.11
N ALA A 395 31.53 28.32 -18.80
CA ALA A 395 30.71 29.21 -17.98
C ALA A 395 31.40 30.55 -17.60
N LEU A 396 32.69 30.74 -17.92
CA LEU A 396 33.37 32.05 -17.75
C LEU A 396 32.69 33.16 -18.58
N GLU A 397 32.15 32.81 -19.75
CA GLU A 397 31.44 33.76 -20.63
C GLU A 397 30.23 34.40 -19.95
N ARG A 398 29.52 33.69 -19.06
CA ARG A 398 28.39 34.24 -18.29
C ARG A 398 28.82 35.19 -17.18
N LEU A 399 30.07 35.09 -16.71
CA LEU A 399 30.68 36.07 -15.80
C LEU A 399 31.33 37.25 -16.54
N GLY A 400 31.40 37.20 -17.88
CA GLY A 400 31.98 38.25 -18.71
C GLY A 400 33.49 38.18 -18.91
N TYR A 401 34.12 37.03 -18.63
CA TYR A 401 35.57 36.81 -18.78
C TYR A 401 35.92 35.81 -19.89
N GLU A 402 37.06 36.02 -20.57
CA GLU A 402 37.62 35.05 -21.52
C GLU A 402 38.45 33.95 -20.83
N PRO A 403 38.52 32.72 -21.38
CA PRO A 403 39.37 31.65 -20.83
C PRO A 403 40.84 32.05 -20.73
N GLY A 404 41.38 32.05 -19.52
CA GLY A 404 42.75 32.46 -19.21
C GLY A 404 42.96 33.95 -18.92
N GLU A 405 41.94 34.81 -19.08
CA GLU A 405 42.08 36.28 -18.94
C GLU A 405 42.59 36.70 -17.55
N VAL A 406 42.00 36.15 -16.49
CA VAL A 406 42.31 36.48 -15.09
C VAL A 406 43.59 35.81 -14.55
N VAL A 407 44.33 35.05 -15.36
CA VAL A 407 45.52 34.31 -14.89
C VAL A 407 46.67 35.28 -14.60
N GLY A 408 47.11 35.30 -13.35
CA GLY A 408 48.05 36.28 -12.80
C GLY A 408 47.40 37.42 -12.01
N GLU A 409 46.07 37.48 -11.92
CA GLU A 409 45.35 38.42 -11.05
C GLU A 409 44.94 37.77 -9.72
N SER A 410 44.72 38.59 -8.67
CA SER A 410 44.27 38.09 -7.37
C SER A 410 42.78 37.74 -7.40
N PHE A 411 42.42 36.59 -6.84
CA PHE A 411 41.03 36.18 -6.64
C PHE A 411 40.22 37.23 -5.87
N PHE A 412 40.85 37.91 -4.91
CA PHE A 412 40.19 38.89 -4.04
C PHE A 412 39.93 40.23 -4.74
N ASP A 413 40.77 40.63 -5.69
CA ASP A 413 40.55 41.81 -6.52
C ASP A 413 39.44 41.55 -7.56
N VAL A 414 39.50 40.39 -8.25
CA VAL A 414 38.51 39.97 -9.25
C VAL A 414 37.10 39.82 -8.65
N PHE A 415 37.00 39.41 -7.38
CA PHE A 415 35.73 39.22 -6.68
C PHE A 415 35.47 40.23 -5.54
N GLU A 416 36.09 41.41 -5.51
CA GLU A 416 35.97 42.41 -4.42
C GLU A 416 34.51 42.70 -4.01
N GLY A 417 33.59 42.77 -4.98
CA GLY A 417 32.16 43.01 -4.76
C GLY A 417 31.38 41.85 -4.10
N TYR A 418 31.99 40.67 -4.00
CA TYR A 418 31.35 39.42 -3.58
C TYR A 418 31.98 38.87 -2.29
N GLN A 419 31.92 39.63 -1.19
CA GLN A 419 32.51 39.27 0.13
C GLN A 419 32.31 37.80 0.56
N ALA A 420 31.15 37.22 0.27
CA ALA A 420 30.83 35.83 0.64
C ALA A 420 31.57 34.78 -0.21
N VAL A 421 32.02 35.13 -1.42
CA VAL A 421 32.88 34.32 -2.30
C VAL A 421 34.34 34.42 -1.84
N CYS A 422 34.79 35.64 -1.50
CA CYS A 422 36.12 35.87 -0.92
C CYS A 422 36.32 35.04 0.38
N ALA A 423 35.35 35.07 1.29
CA ALA A 423 35.41 34.29 2.54
C ALA A 423 35.44 32.75 2.32
N ASP A 424 34.82 32.25 1.25
CA ASP A 424 34.91 30.82 0.88
C ASP A 424 36.32 30.45 0.40
N ALA A 425 36.98 31.34 -0.35
CA ALA A 425 38.35 31.16 -0.81
C ALA A 425 39.38 31.32 0.32
N GLU A 426 39.22 32.31 1.22
CA GLU A 426 40.04 32.45 2.44
C GLU A 426 40.00 31.15 3.27
N GLN A 427 38.81 30.62 3.54
CA GLN A 427 38.64 29.38 4.30
C GLN A 427 39.27 28.15 3.62
N ALA A 428 39.31 28.13 2.28
CA ALA A 428 40.00 27.11 1.51
C ALA A 428 41.52 27.24 1.54
N LEU A 429 42.06 28.47 1.54
CA LEU A 429 43.48 28.77 1.73
C LEU A 429 43.95 28.55 3.18
N GLU A 430 43.03 28.54 4.16
CA GLU A 430 43.27 27.97 5.50
C GLU A 430 43.25 26.42 5.54
N GLY A 431 42.98 25.76 4.42
CA GLY A 431 43.01 24.30 4.28
C GLY A 431 41.66 23.59 4.44
N ASN A 432 40.58 24.32 4.71
CA ASN A 432 39.25 23.74 4.91
C ASN A 432 38.51 23.65 3.57
N PRO A 433 38.21 22.45 3.03
CA PRO A 433 37.52 22.34 1.74
C PRO A 433 36.09 22.87 1.84
N VAL A 434 35.78 23.94 1.08
CA VAL A 434 34.47 24.59 1.07
C VAL A 434 33.61 24.07 -0.09
N HIS A 435 32.29 23.98 0.15
CA HIS A 435 31.27 23.84 -0.88
C HIS A 435 30.19 24.87 -0.58
N SER A 436 29.92 25.75 -1.53
CA SER A 436 28.95 26.83 -1.38
C SER A 436 28.15 27.06 -2.66
N ARG A 437 27.02 27.77 -2.53
CA ARG A 437 26.24 28.28 -3.65
C ARG A 437 26.09 29.79 -3.50
N ARG A 438 26.54 30.55 -4.49
CA ARG A 438 26.71 32.00 -4.43
C ARG A 438 26.18 32.67 -5.70
N ALA A 439 25.52 33.82 -5.56
CA ALA A 439 25.15 34.64 -6.70
C ALA A 439 26.34 35.54 -7.10
N VAL A 440 26.77 35.45 -8.37
CA VAL A 440 27.94 36.14 -8.92
C VAL A 440 27.65 36.54 -10.37
N GLY A 441 27.83 37.82 -10.72
CA GLY A 441 27.64 38.33 -12.08
C GLY A 441 26.20 38.33 -12.63
N GLY A 442 25.23 37.79 -11.88
CA GLY A 442 23.87 37.51 -12.34
C GLY A 442 23.56 36.02 -12.43
N SER A 443 24.57 35.16 -12.50
CA SER A 443 24.43 33.71 -12.35
C SER A 443 24.44 33.30 -10.87
N VAL A 444 23.89 32.12 -10.58
CA VAL A 444 24.06 31.40 -9.32
C VAL A 444 25.03 30.25 -9.56
N LEU A 445 26.23 30.33 -8.97
CA LEU A 445 27.26 29.29 -9.08
C LEU A 445 27.19 28.34 -7.89
N GLU A 446 27.30 27.04 -8.15
CA GLU A 446 27.60 26.01 -7.14
C GLU A 446 29.08 25.66 -7.23
N THR A 447 29.86 26.02 -6.20
CA THR A 447 31.34 26.00 -6.22
C THR A 447 31.91 25.08 -5.16
N TRP A 448 32.87 24.24 -5.56
CA TRP A 448 33.70 23.42 -4.69
C TRP A 448 35.13 23.96 -4.67
N TYR A 449 35.63 24.29 -3.49
CA TYR A 449 37.01 24.69 -3.23
C TYR A 449 37.77 23.51 -2.61
N ARG A 450 38.88 23.11 -3.24
CA ARG A 450 39.69 21.95 -2.85
C ARG A 450 41.16 22.35 -2.68
N PRO A 451 41.63 22.62 -1.44
CA PRO A 451 43.05 22.77 -1.17
C PRO A 451 43.81 21.48 -1.50
N ILE A 452 44.94 21.64 -2.17
CA ILE A 452 45.93 20.64 -2.52
C ILE A 452 47.20 20.96 -1.73
N TYR A 453 47.84 19.91 -1.22
CA TYR A 453 48.91 20.02 -0.23
C TYR A 453 50.25 19.52 -0.78
N GLU A 454 51.31 20.28 -0.58
CA GLU A 454 52.69 19.78 -0.67
C GLU A 454 53.26 19.66 0.76
N GLY A 455 53.23 18.44 1.29
CA GLY A 455 53.64 18.17 2.68
C GLY A 455 52.59 18.57 3.71
N GLU A 456 52.96 19.44 4.65
CA GLU A 456 52.06 20.02 5.66
C GLU A 456 51.52 21.41 5.26
N THR A 457 51.95 21.93 4.11
CA THR A 457 51.57 23.23 3.55
C THR A 457 50.64 23.07 2.35
N ILE A 458 49.78 24.06 2.13
CA ILE A 458 48.91 24.14 0.95
C ILE A 458 49.75 24.71 -0.20
N ASP A 459 49.65 24.10 -1.37
CA ASP A 459 50.40 24.48 -2.59
C ASP A 459 49.48 25.20 -3.60
N ARG A 460 48.20 24.85 -3.63
CA ARG A 460 47.16 25.54 -4.42
C ARG A 460 45.75 25.18 -3.94
N VAL A 461 44.76 25.99 -4.26
CA VAL A 461 43.33 25.62 -4.19
C VAL A 461 42.79 25.44 -5.60
N ILE A 462 42.30 24.24 -5.91
CA ILE A 462 41.53 23.99 -7.13
C ILE A 462 40.07 24.36 -6.85
N THR A 463 39.46 25.18 -7.70
CA THR A 463 38.03 25.46 -7.67
C THR A 463 37.34 24.86 -8.89
N ALA A 464 36.13 24.35 -8.66
CA ALA A 464 35.21 23.92 -9.70
C ALA A 464 33.87 24.61 -9.44
N SER A 465 33.39 25.43 -10.38
CA SER A 465 32.11 26.14 -10.28
C SER A 465 31.19 25.73 -11.43
N VAL A 466 30.00 25.21 -11.12
CA VAL A 466 28.95 24.93 -12.11
C VAL A 466 27.92 26.05 -12.05
N ASP A 467 27.50 26.57 -13.21
CA ASP A 467 26.35 27.46 -13.25
C ASP A 467 25.08 26.63 -13.00
N VAL A 468 24.36 26.98 -11.93
CA VAL A 468 23.10 26.34 -11.52
C VAL A 468 21.94 27.35 -11.53
N THR A 469 22.04 28.47 -12.24
CA THR A 469 21.05 29.56 -12.24
C THR A 469 19.65 29.08 -12.61
N GLU A 470 19.52 28.33 -13.71
CA GLU A 470 18.25 27.76 -14.17
C GLU A 470 17.66 26.81 -13.12
N ARG A 471 18.47 25.90 -12.56
CA ARG A 471 18.07 25.01 -11.46
C ARG A 471 17.69 25.78 -10.20
N ALA A 472 18.39 26.88 -9.91
CA ALA A 472 18.20 27.70 -8.71
C ALA A 472 16.92 28.53 -8.79
N GLN A 473 16.59 29.07 -9.96
CA GLN A 473 15.33 29.74 -10.23
C GLN A 473 14.17 28.73 -10.13
N TYR A 474 14.28 27.57 -10.78
CA TYR A 474 13.27 26.52 -10.71
C TYR A 474 13.02 26.00 -9.27
N GLU A 475 14.09 25.80 -8.48
CA GLU A 475 13.98 25.47 -7.05
C GLU A 475 13.26 26.57 -6.22
N ASP A 476 13.46 27.86 -6.54
CA ASP A 476 12.86 29.00 -5.84
C ASP A 476 11.40 29.24 -6.25
N THR A 477 11.07 29.08 -7.53
CA THR A 477 9.70 29.03 -8.05
C THR A 477 8.91 27.90 -7.40
N LEU A 478 9.47 26.68 -7.33
CA LEU A 478 8.83 25.56 -6.63
C LEU A 478 8.66 25.82 -5.12
N SER A 479 9.63 26.47 -4.47
CA SER A 479 9.53 26.88 -3.06
C SER A 479 8.37 27.86 -2.85
N THR A 480 8.27 28.87 -3.73
CA THR A 480 7.23 29.91 -3.70
C THR A 480 5.84 29.34 -3.98
N LEU A 481 5.70 28.47 -5.00
CA LEU A 481 4.48 27.70 -5.27
C LEU A 481 4.08 26.83 -4.07
N HIS A 482 5.05 26.26 -3.33
CA HIS A 482 4.77 25.46 -2.14
C HIS A 482 4.34 26.30 -0.92
N GLU A 483 4.79 27.55 -0.79
CA GLU A 483 4.26 28.49 0.20
C GLU A 483 2.85 28.99 -0.19
N ALA A 484 2.65 29.35 -1.46
CA ALA A 484 1.34 29.69 -2.01
C ALA A 484 0.32 28.56 -1.82
N THR A 485 0.72 27.31 -2.07
CA THR A 485 -0.07 26.10 -1.77
C THR A 485 -0.58 26.07 -0.33
N ARG A 486 0.27 26.42 0.65
CA ARG A 486 -0.12 26.47 2.07
C ARG A 486 -1.08 27.62 2.36
N HIS A 487 -0.90 28.77 1.71
CA HIS A 487 -1.78 29.92 1.85
C HIS A 487 -3.17 29.63 1.26
N LEU A 488 -3.26 29.05 0.06
CA LEU A 488 -4.50 28.58 -0.55
C LEU A 488 -5.19 27.51 0.33
N LEU A 489 -4.41 26.65 0.99
CA LEU A 489 -4.89 25.73 2.03
C LEU A 489 -5.19 26.39 3.40
N SER A 490 -5.22 27.72 3.49
CA SER A 490 -5.75 28.47 4.66
C SER A 490 -7.05 29.23 4.37
N VAL A 491 -7.29 29.56 3.09
CA VAL A 491 -8.42 30.36 2.58
C VAL A 491 -9.80 29.86 3.01
N GLY A 492 -10.71 30.81 3.28
CA GLY A 492 -12.04 30.56 3.86
C GLY A 492 -13.18 30.41 2.84
N SER A 493 -13.05 30.96 1.63
CA SER A 493 -14.10 30.98 0.61
C SER A 493 -13.60 30.65 -0.81
N LYS A 494 -14.51 30.24 -1.71
CA LYS A 494 -14.13 29.96 -3.12
C LYS A 494 -13.69 31.22 -3.88
N GLN A 495 -14.24 32.38 -3.56
CA GLN A 495 -13.92 33.64 -4.25
C GLN A 495 -12.49 34.11 -3.93
N GLU A 496 -12.19 34.20 -2.64
CA GLU A 496 -10.86 34.48 -2.06
C GLU A 496 -9.79 33.48 -2.55
N ALA A 497 -10.19 32.24 -2.86
CA ALA A 497 -9.31 31.24 -3.47
C ALA A 497 -9.08 31.51 -4.96
N CYS A 498 -10.11 31.87 -5.72
CA CYS A 498 -9.97 32.24 -7.13
C CYS A 498 -9.13 33.50 -7.32
N GLU A 499 -9.28 34.50 -6.45
CA GLU A 499 -8.43 35.70 -6.39
C GLU A 499 -6.97 35.31 -6.16
N TYR A 500 -6.69 34.54 -5.09
CA TYR A 500 -5.31 34.12 -4.79
C TYR A 500 -4.68 33.16 -5.83
N ILE A 501 -5.48 32.41 -6.61
CA ILE A 501 -4.98 31.61 -7.73
C ILE A 501 -4.49 32.51 -8.88
N VAL A 502 -5.13 33.66 -9.11
CA VAL A 502 -4.69 34.65 -10.10
C VAL A 502 -3.43 35.36 -9.62
N ASP A 503 -3.43 35.87 -8.39
CA ASP A 503 -2.27 36.56 -7.81
C ASP A 503 -0.99 35.72 -7.94
N VAL A 504 -1.08 34.41 -7.67
CA VAL A 504 0.07 33.47 -7.74
C VAL A 504 0.44 33.11 -9.18
N ALA A 505 -0.51 33.08 -10.11
CA ALA A 505 -0.20 32.85 -11.53
C ALA A 505 0.54 34.04 -12.15
N ASP A 506 0.22 35.26 -11.70
CA ASP A 506 0.90 36.51 -12.05
C ASP A 506 2.30 36.56 -11.39
N ASP A 507 2.36 36.70 -10.06
CA ASP A 507 3.59 36.94 -9.28
C ASP A 507 4.66 35.82 -9.40
N VAL A 508 4.26 34.58 -9.70
CA VAL A 508 5.14 33.38 -9.59
C VAL A 508 5.32 32.62 -10.91
N LEU A 509 4.43 32.79 -11.88
CA LEU A 509 4.48 32.07 -13.17
C LEU A 509 4.53 32.98 -14.41
N ASP A 510 4.51 34.32 -14.28
CA ASP A 510 4.49 35.30 -15.39
C ASP A 510 3.32 35.09 -16.38
N LEU A 511 2.17 34.63 -15.84
CA LEU A 511 0.98 34.27 -16.61
C LEU A 511 -0.09 35.37 -16.59
N ASP A 512 -0.45 35.83 -17.78
CA ASP A 512 -1.64 36.64 -18.08
C ASP A 512 -2.94 35.85 -17.76
N ALA A 513 -3.25 35.65 -16.46
CA ALA A 513 -4.20 34.67 -15.95
C ALA A 513 -5.65 35.16 -15.74
N VAL A 514 -6.62 34.36 -16.22
CA VAL A 514 -8.05 34.42 -15.85
C VAL A 514 -8.47 33.14 -15.16
N VAL A 515 -9.14 33.25 -14.01
CA VAL A 515 -9.79 32.11 -13.33
C VAL A 515 -11.29 32.12 -13.61
N PHE A 516 -11.73 31.15 -14.40
CA PHE A 516 -13.15 30.87 -14.64
C PHE A 516 -13.67 29.87 -13.62
N ARG A 517 -14.75 30.22 -12.93
CA ARG A 517 -15.49 29.34 -12.01
C ARG A 517 -16.74 28.80 -12.69
N PHE A 518 -17.03 27.51 -12.53
CA PHE A 518 -18.31 26.95 -12.97
C PHE A 518 -19.47 27.40 -12.06
N ASP A 519 -20.61 27.79 -12.65
CA ASP A 519 -21.84 28.06 -11.92
C ASP A 519 -22.92 26.99 -12.15
N GLU A 520 -23.05 26.09 -11.18
CA GLU A 520 -24.01 24.97 -11.15
C GLU A 520 -25.48 25.37 -11.43
N ARG A 521 -25.86 26.66 -11.26
CA ARG A 521 -27.26 27.12 -11.43
C ARG A 521 -27.55 27.67 -12.82
N ALA A 522 -26.57 28.28 -13.45
CA ALA A 522 -26.69 28.87 -14.78
C ALA A 522 -26.07 27.99 -15.88
N ASN A 523 -25.24 27.01 -15.49
CA ASN A 523 -24.52 26.10 -16.39
C ASN A 523 -23.61 26.86 -17.38
N GLU A 524 -22.87 27.83 -16.84
CA GLU A 524 -21.90 28.68 -17.54
C GLU A 524 -20.60 28.73 -16.72
N LEU A 525 -19.48 28.96 -17.42
CA LEU A 525 -18.22 29.39 -16.82
C LEU A 525 -18.24 30.91 -16.68
N VAL A 526 -18.07 31.41 -15.45
CA VAL A 526 -18.01 32.85 -15.16
C VAL A 526 -16.61 33.24 -14.69
N PRO A 527 -16.04 34.37 -15.13
CA PRO A 527 -14.78 34.86 -14.59
C PRO A 527 -14.99 35.23 -13.13
N ALA A 528 -14.13 34.69 -12.26
CA ALA A 528 -14.15 34.93 -10.82
C ALA A 528 -13.02 35.88 -10.38
N ALA A 529 -11.87 35.83 -11.05
CA ALA A 529 -10.75 36.75 -10.91
C ALA A 529 -9.93 36.78 -12.23
N TYR A 530 -9.15 37.83 -12.46
CA TYR A 530 -8.22 37.98 -13.58
C TYR A 530 -7.14 39.04 -13.30
N VAL A 531 -5.97 38.90 -13.93
CA VAL A 531 -4.88 39.90 -13.85
C VAL A 531 -5.34 41.22 -14.49
N PRO A 532 -5.06 42.41 -13.89
CA PRO A 532 -5.51 43.70 -14.43
C PRO A 532 -5.08 43.98 -15.88
N ASP A 533 -3.87 43.58 -16.26
CA ASP A 533 -3.29 43.85 -17.58
C ASP A 533 -4.03 43.11 -18.72
N ILE A 534 -4.84 42.10 -18.39
CA ILE A 534 -5.76 41.45 -19.34
C ILE A 534 -6.89 42.40 -19.75
N GLU A 535 -7.39 43.25 -18.84
CA GLU A 535 -8.44 44.23 -19.15
C GLU A 535 -7.92 45.32 -20.11
N GLU A 536 -6.64 45.71 -20.02
CA GLU A 536 -6.02 46.66 -20.96
C GLU A 536 -5.63 46.03 -22.31
N SER A 537 -5.20 44.76 -22.33
CA SER A 537 -4.64 44.11 -23.52
C SER A 537 -5.66 43.33 -24.37
N ILE A 538 -6.61 42.66 -23.72
CA ILE A 538 -7.59 41.74 -24.33
C ILE A 538 -9.03 42.21 -24.06
N GLY A 539 -9.28 42.85 -22.91
CA GLY A 539 -10.58 43.34 -22.46
C GLY A 539 -11.15 42.52 -21.29
N ILE A 540 -12.29 42.97 -20.75
CA ILE A 540 -12.98 42.27 -19.66
C ILE A 540 -13.36 40.84 -20.11
N PRO A 541 -12.96 39.78 -19.41
CA PRO A 541 -13.31 38.41 -19.77
C PRO A 541 -14.82 38.18 -19.84
N GLU A 542 -15.29 37.50 -20.89
CA GLU A 542 -16.72 37.14 -21.06
C GLU A 542 -17.11 35.87 -20.28
N ARG A 543 -18.37 35.45 -20.39
CA ARG A 543 -18.88 34.18 -19.84
C ARG A 543 -19.02 33.17 -20.97
N PHE A 544 -18.73 31.90 -20.70
CA PHE A 544 -18.85 30.82 -21.69
C PHE A 544 -19.97 29.87 -21.32
N THR A 545 -20.81 29.53 -22.29
CA THR A 545 -21.86 28.51 -22.17
C THR A 545 -21.41 27.22 -22.88
N PRO A 546 -22.22 26.14 -22.89
CA PRO A 546 -21.78 24.87 -23.47
C PRO A 546 -21.36 24.94 -24.92
N ASP A 547 -20.20 24.34 -25.19
CA ASP A 547 -19.55 24.20 -26.50
C ASP A 547 -19.07 25.53 -27.15
N ASP A 548 -19.04 26.63 -26.40
CA ASP A 548 -18.63 27.97 -26.91
C ASP A 548 -17.10 28.20 -26.98
N SER A 549 -16.28 27.55 -26.15
CA SER A 549 -14.86 27.93 -26.00
C SER A 549 -13.89 26.81 -25.58
N ILE A 550 -12.58 27.00 -25.85
CA ILE A 550 -11.48 26.15 -25.38
C ILE A 550 -11.51 25.97 -23.85
N ALA A 551 -11.85 27.04 -23.10
CA ALA A 551 -11.98 26.97 -21.65
C ALA A 551 -13.17 26.08 -21.22
N TRP A 552 -14.27 26.07 -21.98
CA TRP A 552 -15.37 25.12 -21.77
C TRP A 552 -14.97 23.68 -22.14
N GLU A 553 -14.29 23.48 -23.26
CA GLU A 553 -13.80 22.17 -23.68
C GLU A 553 -12.87 21.56 -22.63
N THR A 554 -11.86 22.30 -22.15
CA THR A 554 -10.96 21.91 -21.05
C THR A 554 -11.70 21.62 -19.74
N PHE A 555 -12.78 22.35 -19.43
CA PHE A 555 -13.61 22.05 -18.25
C PHE A 555 -14.35 20.71 -18.37
N VAL A 556 -14.81 20.34 -19.57
CA VAL A 556 -15.60 19.13 -19.81
C VAL A 556 -14.72 17.89 -20.04
N THR A 557 -13.56 18.03 -20.68
CA THR A 557 -12.60 16.91 -20.84
C THR A 557 -11.84 16.63 -19.56
N GLY A 558 -11.53 17.66 -18.76
CA GLY A 558 -10.58 17.57 -17.66
C GLY A 558 -9.12 17.44 -18.11
N GLU A 559 -8.85 17.56 -19.41
CA GLU A 559 -7.49 17.50 -19.97
C GLU A 559 -6.93 18.92 -20.17
N PRO A 560 -5.76 19.26 -19.60
CA PRO A 560 -5.14 20.57 -19.79
C PRO A 560 -4.60 20.71 -21.23
N GLN A 561 -4.64 21.93 -21.77
CA GLN A 561 -4.31 22.22 -23.16
C GLN A 561 -3.34 23.40 -23.29
N ARG A 562 -2.37 23.31 -24.21
CA ARG A 562 -1.41 24.38 -24.56
C ARG A 562 -1.45 24.63 -26.07
N PHE A 563 -1.48 25.90 -26.46
CA PHE A 563 -1.50 26.33 -27.87
C PHE A 563 -0.48 27.44 -28.12
N ASP A 564 0.36 27.29 -29.15
CA ASP A 564 1.23 28.37 -29.62
C ASP A 564 0.42 29.47 -30.34
N ASP A 565 -0.70 29.08 -30.97
CA ASP A 565 -1.74 29.96 -31.54
C ASP A 565 -3.13 29.34 -31.32
N VAL A 566 -3.94 29.89 -30.42
CA VAL A 566 -5.28 29.39 -30.04
C VAL A 566 -6.24 29.31 -31.22
N ARG A 567 -6.00 30.08 -32.29
CA ARG A 567 -6.84 30.09 -33.51
C ARG A 567 -6.60 28.86 -34.39
N ALA A 568 -5.66 27.98 -34.02
CA ALA A 568 -5.56 26.64 -34.56
C ALA A 568 -6.59 25.66 -33.94
N SER A 569 -7.18 26.00 -32.78
CA SER A 569 -8.25 25.21 -32.16
C SER A 569 -9.60 25.44 -32.85
N PRO A 570 -10.39 24.40 -33.13
CA PRO A 570 -11.77 24.55 -33.62
C PRO A 570 -12.73 25.08 -32.54
N ALA A 571 -12.32 25.13 -31.27
CA ALA A 571 -13.09 25.65 -30.14
C ALA A 571 -12.71 27.10 -29.75
N VAL A 572 -12.05 27.86 -30.63
CA VAL A 572 -11.73 29.27 -30.35
C VAL A 572 -13.01 30.12 -30.33
N PHE A 573 -13.24 30.84 -29.22
CA PHE A 573 -14.48 31.60 -28.96
C PHE A 573 -14.73 32.72 -29.99
N ASP A 574 -13.67 33.36 -30.47
CA ASP A 574 -13.71 34.35 -31.55
C ASP A 574 -12.54 34.12 -32.51
N GLU A 575 -12.83 33.71 -33.74
CA GLU A 575 -11.83 33.54 -34.82
C GLU A 575 -11.04 34.84 -35.11
N SER A 576 -11.60 36.00 -34.78
CA SER A 576 -11.00 37.31 -35.00
C SER A 576 -10.11 37.81 -33.86
N THR A 577 -9.91 37.00 -32.80
CA THR A 577 -9.14 37.37 -31.61
C THR A 577 -7.69 37.80 -31.89
N ASN A 578 -7.21 38.75 -31.08
CA ASN A 578 -5.81 39.15 -31.03
C ASN A 578 -4.93 38.19 -30.21
N ILE A 579 -5.53 37.30 -29.40
CA ILE A 579 -4.81 36.25 -28.68
C ILE A 579 -4.05 35.36 -29.66
N ARG A 580 -2.83 34.97 -29.30
CA ARG A 580 -2.00 34.01 -30.00
C ARG A 580 -1.77 32.83 -29.06
N SER A 581 -0.76 32.84 -28.20
CA SER A 581 -0.58 31.72 -27.27
C SER A 581 -1.65 31.66 -26.17
N GLY A 582 -1.99 30.45 -25.77
CA GLY A 582 -2.97 30.18 -24.72
C GLY A 582 -2.71 28.86 -23.99
N LEU A 583 -2.91 28.87 -22.68
CA LEU A 583 -2.70 27.77 -21.77
C LEU A 583 -3.96 27.61 -20.92
N TYR A 584 -4.51 26.39 -20.84
CA TYR A 584 -5.79 26.11 -20.19
C TYR A 584 -5.63 24.90 -19.25
N VAL A 585 -5.87 25.10 -17.96
CA VAL A 585 -5.69 24.08 -16.91
C VAL A 585 -6.97 23.97 -16.06
N PRO A 586 -7.62 22.78 -15.99
CA PRO A 586 -8.80 22.58 -15.16
C PRO A 586 -8.44 22.33 -13.69
N PHE A 587 -9.40 22.59 -12.79
CA PHE A 587 -9.36 22.18 -11.39
C PHE A 587 -10.68 21.48 -11.02
N GLY A 588 -10.86 20.29 -11.56
CA GLY A 588 -12.04 19.44 -11.39
C GLY A 588 -13.36 20.15 -11.70
N GLU A 589 -14.42 19.78 -10.98
CA GLU A 589 -15.78 20.35 -11.11
C GLU A 589 -15.90 21.83 -10.71
N HIS A 590 -14.79 22.56 -10.52
CA HIS A 590 -14.81 23.92 -9.97
C HIS A 590 -14.54 25.01 -11.01
N GLY A 591 -13.78 24.72 -12.08
CA GLY A 591 -13.44 25.70 -13.09
C GLY A 591 -12.14 25.43 -13.84
N VAL A 592 -11.64 26.48 -14.50
CA VAL A 592 -10.45 26.46 -15.38
C VAL A 592 -9.63 27.74 -15.20
N LEU A 593 -8.30 27.62 -15.10
CA LEU A 593 -7.33 28.69 -15.27
C LEU A 593 -7.01 28.79 -16.76
N ALA A 594 -7.15 29.98 -17.33
CA ALA A 594 -6.75 30.29 -18.69
C ALA A 594 -5.70 31.41 -18.66
N ALA A 595 -4.47 31.13 -19.09
CA ALA A 595 -3.47 32.15 -19.35
C ALA A 595 -3.43 32.44 -20.86
N VAL A 596 -3.49 33.72 -21.25
CA VAL A 596 -3.72 34.11 -22.65
C VAL A 596 -2.90 35.34 -23.03
N SER A 597 -2.15 35.26 -24.13
CA SER A 597 -1.28 36.38 -24.55
C SER A 597 -1.40 36.68 -26.05
N THR A 598 -0.99 37.88 -26.46
CA THR A 598 -0.98 38.30 -27.87
C THR A 598 0.31 37.90 -28.61
N GLU A 599 1.29 37.36 -27.89
CA GLU A 599 2.55 36.83 -28.42
C GLU A 599 2.40 35.37 -28.89
N TYR A 600 3.03 35.03 -30.02
CA TYR A 600 3.02 33.66 -30.56
C TYR A 600 3.97 32.76 -29.77
N GLY A 601 3.47 31.64 -29.26
CA GLY A 601 4.30 30.64 -28.55
C GLY A 601 4.97 31.14 -27.26
N ARG A 602 4.35 32.07 -26.50
CA ARG A 602 4.89 32.61 -25.24
C ARG A 602 5.08 31.54 -24.16
N TYR A 603 4.15 30.60 -24.07
CA TYR A 603 4.14 29.55 -23.03
C TYR A 603 4.84 28.28 -23.54
N ASP A 604 5.98 27.96 -22.93
CA ASP A 604 6.71 26.72 -23.17
C ASP A 604 6.15 25.53 -22.36
N GLU A 605 6.84 24.39 -22.44
CA GLU A 605 6.40 23.15 -21.80
C GLU A 605 6.68 23.13 -20.28
N GLU A 606 7.76 23.77 -19.81
CA GLU A 606 8.08 23.84 -18.37
C GLU A 606 7.07 24.72 -17.62
N THR A 607 6.70 25.86 -18.21
CA THR A 607 5.61 26.73 -17.73
C THR A 607 4.29 25.96 -17.66
N PHE A 608 4.03 25.09 -18.63
CA PHE A 608 2.81 24.28 -18.69
C PHE A 608 2.79 23.12 -17.67
N GLU A 609 3.92 22.48 -17.38
CA GLU A 609 4.01 21.51 -16.28
C GLU A 609 3.81 22.19 -14.92
N LEU A 610 4.40 23.37 -14.70
CA LEU A 610 4.22 24.15 -13.46
C LEU A 610 2.77 24.60 -13.28
N ALA A 611 2.13 25.11 -14.33
CA ALA A 611 0.72 25.51 -14.29
C ALA A 611 -0.24 24.33 -14.02
N GLN A 612 0.04 23.14 -14.58
CA GLN A 612 -0.71 21.92 -14.29
C GLN A 612 -0.56 21.49 -12.82
N LEU A 613 0.66 21.51 -12.27
CA LEU A 613 0.93 21.20 -10.87
C LEU A 613 0.20 22.15 -9.92
N PHE A 614 0.15 23.44 -10.28
CA PHE A 614 -0.61 24.44 -9.53
C PHE A 614 -2.13 24.23 -9.65
N GLY A 615 -2.65 23.92 -10.85
CA GLY A 615 -4.06 23.60 -11.07
C GLY A 615 -4.57 22.41 -10.27
N ALA A 616 -3.84 21.29 -10.26
CA ALA A 616 -4.18 20.12 -9.43
C ALA A 616 -4.17 20.44 -7.91
N THR A 617 -3.34 21.40 -7.51
CA THR A 617 -3.29 21.90 -6.12
C THR A 617 -4.47 22.83 -5.82
N ALA A 618 -4.86 23.67 -6.77
CA ALA A 618 -6.03 24.54 -6.69
C ALA A 618 -7.34 23.75 -6.56
N GLU A 619 -7.48 22.64 -7.32
CA GLU A 619 -8.58 21.70 -7.17
C GLU A 619 -8.70 21.19 -5.73
N ALA A 620 -7.61 20.64 -5.19
CA ALA A 620 -7.59 20.06 -3.84
C ALA A 620 -7.96 21.08 -2.74
N ALA A 621 -7.59 22.35 -2.91
CA ALA A 621 -7.96 23.43 -2.00
C ALA A 621 -9.44 23.85 -2.13
N LEU A 622 -9.91 24.10 -3.36
CA LEU A 622 -11.29 24.47 -3.67
C LEU A 622 -12.29 23.38 -3.26
N ASP A 623 -11.94 22.11 -3.44
CA ASP A 623 -12.76 20.97 -3.06
C ASP A 623 -12.78 20.79 -1.52
N ARG A 624 -11.66 21.04 -0.83
CA ARG A 624 -11.64 21.10 0.64
C ARG A 624 -12.51 22.24 1.18
N ILE A 625 -12.51 23.40 0.53
CA ILE A 625 -13.39 24.54 0.87
C ILE A 625 -14.86 24.14 0.67
N GLY A 626 -15.20 23.51 -0.47
CA GLY A 626 -16.53 22.98 -0.75
C GLY A 626 -17.01 21.93 0.27
N ARG A 627 -16.15 20.95 0.59
CA ARG A 627 -16.40 19.94 1.63
C ARG A 627 -16.63 20.57 3.01
N ASN A 628 -15.80 21.54 3.41
CA ASN A 628 -15.97 22.24 4.69
C ASN A 628 -17.27 23.07 4.75
N HIS A 629 -17.71 23.66 3.64
CA HIS A 629 -18.99 24.38 3.58
C HIS A 629 -20.17 23.41 3.77
N ARG A 630 -20.24 22.36 2.94
CA ARG A 630 -21.28 21.31 3.00
C ARG A 630 -21.34 20.64 4.38
N LEU A 631 -20.18 20.41 5.04
CA LEU A 631 -20.12 19.87 6.40
C LEU A 631 -20.68 20.83 7.47
N ARG A 632 -20.39 22.14 7.37
CA ARG A 632 -20.92 23.15 8.31
C ARG A 632 -22.44 23.28 8.20
N GLU A 633 -22.99 23.26 7.00
CA GLU A 633 -24.44 23.23 6.77
C GLU A 633 -25.07 21.98 7.38
N ARG A 634 -24.50 20.80 7.11
CA ARG A 634 -24.96 19.50 7.65
C ARG A 634 -24.91 19.46 9.18
N GLU A 635 -23.88 20.04 9.79
CA GLU A 635 -23.74 20.10 11.25
C GLU A 635 -24.78 21.04 11.89
N GLN A 636 -25.13 22.15 11.23
CA GLN A 636 -26.23 23.03 11.65
C GLN A 636 -27.59 22.33 11.52
N GLU A 637 -27.83 21.63 10.41
CA GLU A 637 -29.05 20.85 10.20
C GLU A 637 -29.22 19.78 11.30
N LEU A 638 -28.18 18.99 11.57
CA LEU A 638 -28.19 17.96 12.62
C LEU A 638 -28.41 18.56 14.02
N LYS A 639 -27.80 19.72 14.33
CA LYS A 639 -28.06 20.46 15.58
C LYS A 639 -29.52 20.94 15.68
N GLN A 640 -30.15 21.32 14.57
CA GLN A 640 -31.56 21.71 14.53
C GLN A 640 -32.49 20.49 14.67
N GLN A 641 -32.17 19.37 14.03
CA GLN A 641 -32.91 18.11 14.13
C GLN A 641 -32.86 17.55 15.57
N ASN A 642 -31.68 17.48 16.20
CA ASN A 642 -31.54 17.03 17.59
C ASN A 642 -32.35 17.91 18.56
N ARG A 643 -32.28 19.24 18.44
CA ARG A 643 -33.10 20.17 19.26
C ARG A 643 -34.61 19.94 19.08
N ARG A 644 -35.07 19.47 17.92
CA ARG A 644 -36.47 19.10 17.69
C ARG A 644 -36.82 17.78 18.36
N LEU A 645 -35.96 16.76 18.26
CA LEU A 645 -36.14 15.47 18.94
C LEU A 645 -36.14 15.62 20.46
N GLU A 646 -35.24 16.42 21.03
CA GLU A 646 -35.17 16.74 22.46
C GLU A 646 -36.43 17.42 23.02
N ARG A 647 -37.17 18.17 22.19
CA ARG A 647 -38.46 18.79 22.56
C ARG A 647 -39.59 17.77 22.51
N LEU A 648 -39.69 17.02 21.42
CA LEU A 648 -40.70 15.95 21.25
C LEU A 648 -40.59 14.89 22.35
N ASN A 649 -39.38 14.46 22.69
CA ASN A 649 -39.16 13.44 23.73
C ASN A 649 -39.54 13.96 25.14
N ARG A 650 -39.27 15.23 25.45
CA ARG A 650 -39.73 15.86 26.71
C ARG A 650 -41.25 15.92 26.81
N ALA A 651 -41.94 16.27 25.72
CA ALA A 651 -43.41 16.30 25.70
C ALA A 651 -44.03 14.89 25.88
N SER A 652 -43.47 13.86 25.24
CA SER A 652 -43.91 12.46 25.44
C SER A 652 -43.69 12.00 26.88
N GLN A 653 -42.50 12.23 27.44
CA GLN A 653 -42.20 11.84 28.81
C GLN A 653 -43.11 12.54 29.83
N LEU A 654 -43.37 13.83 29.65
CA LEU A 654 -44.30 14.59 30.51
C LEU A 654 -45.73 14.01 30.47
N ARG A 655 -46.20 13.62 29.27
CA ARG A 655 -47.49 12.96 29.08
C ARG A 655 -47.54 11.64 29.82
N GLU A 656 -46.55 10.77 29.62
CA GLU A 656 -46.45 9.45 30.24
C GLU A 656 -46.41 9.56 31.78
N GLU A 657 -45.62 10.49 32.34
CA GLU A 657 -45.53 10.71 33.79
C GLU A 657 -46.81 11.25 34.44
N ILE A 658 -47.64 11.99 33.69
CA ILE A 658 -48.94 12.49 34.14
C ILE A 658 -50.02 11.42 33.99
N GLU A 659 -50.11 10.74 32.84
CA GLU A 659 -51.06 9.62 32.63
C GLU A 659 -50.83 8.50 33.67
N GLU A 660 -49.58 8.15 33.98
CA GLU A 660 -49.24 7.15 35.00
C GLU A 660 -49.64 7.60 36.43
N HIS A 661 -49.65 8.91 36.71
CA HIS A 661 -50.12 9.46 37.99
C HIS A 661 -51.64 9.43 38.10
N LEU A 662 -52.35 9.83 37.04
CA LEU A 662 -53.81 9.81 36.99
C LEU A 662 -54.38 8.40 37.20
N LEU A 663 -53.70 7.38 36.67
CA LEU A 663 -54.06 5.96 36.85
C LEU A 663 -53.80 5.41 38.28
N ARG A 664 -53.08 6.15 39.14
CA ARG A 664 -52.71 5.72 40.50
C ARG A 664 -53.36 6.52 41.62
N ALA A 665 -53.75 7.77 41.37
CA ALA A 665 -54.35 8.65 42.35
C ALA A 665 -55.79 8.23 42.66
N ASN A 666 -56.14 8.22 43.96
CA ASN A 666 -57.44 7.75 44.47
C ASN A 666 -58.30 8.90 45.00
N THR A 667 -57.75 10.11 45.09
CA THR A 667 -58.46 11.32 45.50
C THR A 667 -58.19 12.48 44.55
N ARG A 668 -59.15 13.40 44.44
CA ARG A 668 -59.00 14.64 43.65
C ARG A 668 -57.76 15.44 44.09
N THR A 669 -57.48 15.48 45.39
CA THR A 669 -56.31 16.18 45.95
C THR A 669 -54.98 15.53 45.52
N GLU A 670 -54.89 14.20 45.49
CA GLU A 670 -53.72 13.48 44.96
C GLU A 670 -53.50 13.77 43.48
N ILE A 671 -54.57 13.82 42.68
CA ILE A 671 -54.51 14.23 41.26
C ILE A 671 -53.96 15.65 41.17
N GLU A 672 -54.65 16.63 41.76
CA GLU A 672 -54.36 18.06 41.60
C GLU A 672 -52.93 18.39 42.07
N THR A 673 -52.49 17.87 43.20
CA THR A 673 -51.15 18.16 43.75
C THR A 673 -50.05 17.48 42.94
N GLY A 674 -50.19 16.19 42.61
CA GLY A 674 -49.15 15.45 41.87
C GLY A 674 -48.99 15.87 40.40
N ILE A 675 -50.01 16.53 39.83
CA ILE A 675 -49.88 17.28 38.57
C ILE A 675 -49.01 18.53 38.78
N CYS A 676 -49.35 19.39 39.75
CA CYS A 676 -48.62 20.64 39.98
C CYS A 676 -47.14 20.39 40.28
N GLU A 677 -46.83 19.39 41.14
CA GLU A 677 -45.45 19.02 41.48
C GLU A 677 -44.65 18.62 40.23
N ARG A 678 -45.18 17.72 39.38
CA ARG A 678 -44.52 17.29 38.13
C ARG A 678 -44.36 18.43 37.14
N LEU A 679 -45.38 19.28 36.98
CA LEU A 679 -45.26 20.43 36.09
C LEU A 679 -44.18 21.41 36.56
N THR A 680 -43.90 21.51 37.86
CA THR A 680 -42.80 22.32 38.40
C THR A 680 -41.45 21.59 38.53
N SER A 681 -41.34 20.32 38.12
CA SER A 681 -40.05 19.66 37.92
C SER A 681 -39.42 20.02 36.57
N MET A 682 -40.24 20.47 35.60
CA MET A 682 -39.80 21.03 34.32
C MET A 682 -38.96 22.29 34.54
N ALA A 683 -37.83 22.42 33.84
CA ALA A 683 -36.97 23.61 33.94
C ALA A 683 -37.64 24.88 33.36
N GLU A 684 -38.61 24.68 32.48
CA GLU A 684 -39.43 25.69 31.81
C GLU A 684 -40.48 26.33 32.75
N CYS A 685 -40.91 25.62 33.80
CA CYS A 685 -42.00 26.02 34.69
C CYS A 685 -41.48 26.36 36.09
N SER A 686 -41.77 27.55 36.60
CA SER A 686 -41.33 28.01 37.92
C SER A 686 -42.42 28.00 38.99
N PHE A 687 -43.69 28.01 38.59
CA PHE A 687 -44.85 27.93 39.47
C PHE A 687 -46.04 27.36 38.70
N ALA A 688 -46.82 26.46 39.31
CA ALA A 688 -48.04 25.91 38.73
C ALA A 688 -49.12 25.77 39.79
N TRP A 689 -50.37 26.02 39.42
CA TRP A 689 -51.52 25.90 40.33
C TRP A 689 -52.79 25.44 39.64
N ILE A 690 -53.68 24.82 40.40
CA ILE A 690 -55.03 24.45 39.96
C ILE A 690 -56.03 25.16 40.87
N GLY A 691 -57.01 25.81 40.25
CA GLY A 691 -58.16 26.41 40.94
C GLY A 691 -59.49 25.94 40.39
N GLU A 692 -60.54 26.07 41.19
CA GLU A 692 -61.92 25.71 40.88
C GLU A 692 -62.78 26.98 40.88
N PRO A 693 -63.77 27.12 39.97
CA PRO A 693 -64.72 28.22 40.05
C PRO A 693 -65.49 28.19 41.39
N ASP A 694 -65.58 29.35 42.05
CA ASP A 694 -66.48 29.56 43.19
C ASP A 694 -67.94 29.22 42.80
N PRO A 695 -68.79 28.70 43.71
CA PRO A 695 -70.20 28.41 43.43
C PRO A 695 -71.04 29.59 42.88
N GLY A 696 -70.60 30.85 43.04
CA GLY A 696 -71.20 32.00 42.37
C GLY A 696 -70.81 32.17 40.89
N GLY A 697 -69.86 31.36 40.38
CA GLY A 697 -69.36 31.39 39.00
C GLY A 697 -68.38 32.54 38.68
N ASN A 698 -68.10 33.44 39.63
CA ASN A 698 -67.51 34.76 39.41
C ASN A 698 -65.97 34.85 39.55
N HIS A 699 -65.37 33.90 40.28
CA HIS A 699 -63.94 33.89 40.63
C HIS A 699 -63.39 32.46 40.56
N ILE A 700 -62.09 32.32 40.30
CA ILE A 700 -61.37 31.06 40.45
C ILE A 700 -60.67 31.05 41.81
N VAL A 701 -60.98 30.06 42.65
CA VAL A 701 -60.36 29.88 43.97
C VAL A 701 -59.25 28.83 43.84
N PRO A 702 -57.99 29.13 44.24
CA PRO A 702 -56.90 28.17 44.15
C PRO A 702 -57.11 27.02 45.16
N ARG A 703 -56.98 25.78 44.67
CA ARG A 703 -57.10 24.55 45.46
C ARG A 703 -55.75 23.97 45.86
N THR A 704 -54.77 24.03 44.96
CA THR A 704 -53.40 23.57 45.21
C THR A 704 -52.41 24.30 44.30
N ASN A 705 -51.14 24.32 44.69
CA ASN A 705 -50.06 24.88 43.90
C ASN A 705 -48.71 24.22 44.24
N ALA A 706 -47.74 24.39 43.35
CA ALA A 706 -46.35 23.99 43.52
C ALA A 706 -45.41 25.04 42.90
N GLY A 707 -44.12 24.98 43.26
CA GLY A 707 -43.08 25.85 42.73
C GLY A 707 -42.71 27.03 43.63
N ARG A 708 -42.20 28.11 43.04
CA ARG A 708 -41.71 29.30 43.76
C ARG A 708 -42.77 30.39 43.87
N SER A 709 -42.77 31.10 44.99
CA SER A 709 -43.65 32.25 45.28
C SER A 709 -45.16 31.95 45.33
N ASN A 710 -45.54 31.00 46.19
CA ASN A 710 -46.92 30.65 46.56
C ASN A 710 -47.76 31.89 46.97
N ASP A 711 -47.12 32.90 47.56
CA ASP A 711 -47.69 34.20 47.93
C ASP A 711 -48.29 35.00 46.75
N TYR A 712 -47.97 34.66 45.50
CA TYR A 712 -48.58 35.27 44.31
C TYR A 712 -50.11 35.17 44.31
N LEU A 713 -50.66 34.05 44.78
CA LEU A 713 -52.10 33.79 44.79
C LEU A 713 -52.84 34.53 45.93
N GLU A 714 -52.12 35.11 46.88
CA GLU A 714 -52.68 36.04 47.86
C GLU A 714 -52.76 37.48 47.31
N ALA A 715 -51.98 37.80 46.28
CA ALA A 715 -51.87 39.14 45.69
C ALA A 715 -52.71 39.33 44.41
N VAL A 716 -53.10 38.25 43.72
CA VAL A 716 -53.85 38.29 42.45
C VAL A 716 -55.15 37.49 42.53
N SER A 717 -56.28 38.12 42.25
CA SER A 717 -57.58 37.45 42.11
C SER A 717 -57.93 37.21 40.64
N ALA A 718 -58.22 35.96 40.29
CA ALA A 718 -58.68 35.58 38.95
C ALA A 718 -60.21 35.69 38.86
N THR A 719 -60.71 36.58 37.99
CA THR A 719 -62.13 36.84 37.73
C THR A 719 -62.59 36.24 36.41
N THR A 720 -63.85 35.83 36.32
CA THR A 720 -64.41 35.10 35.15
C THR A 720 -65.51 35.85 34.40
N VAL A 721 -66.12 36.88 35.00
CA VAL A 721 -67.41 37.44 34.52
C VAL A 721 -67.33 38.81 33.84
N ASP A 722 -66.25 39.57 34.04
CA ASP A 722 -66.09 40.91 33.48
C ASP A 722 -65.02 40.95 32.37
N ASP A 723 -65.04 41.98 31.52
CA ASP A 723 -64.00 42.23 30.50
C ASP A 723 -62.67 42.70 31.13
N SER A 724 -62.66 42.96 32.45
CA SER A 724 -61.46 43.09 33.27
C SER A 724 -60.74 41.77 33.58
N ALA A 725 -61.24 40.63 33.09
CA ALA A 725 -60.58 39.31 33.11
C ALA A 725 -59.28 39.29 32.28
N THR A 726 -58.29 40.04 32.78
CA THR A 726 -56.98 40.28 32.17
C THR A 726 -55.97 39.22 32.54
N GLU A 727 -56.21 38.45 33.61
CA GLU A 727 -55.40 37.32 34.06
C GLU A 727 -55.70 36.06 33.20
N PRO A 728 -54.69 35.21 32.86
CA PRO A 728 -54.88 34.11 31.93
C PRO A 728 -55.83 32.99 32.36
N ALA A 729 -55.85 32.61 33.66
CA ALA A 729 -56.76 31.59 34.17
C ALA A 729 -58.23 32.05 34.10
N GLY A 730 -58.49 33.31 34.47
CA GLY A 730 -59.81 33.94 34.35
C GLY A 730 -60.36 33.91 32.91
N ARG A 731 -59.49 34.16 31.91
CA ARG A 731 -59.86 33.98 30.49
C ARG A 731 -60.13 32.54 30.12
N ALA A 732 -59.25 31.60 30.50
CA ALA A 732 -59.40 30.18 30.16
C ALA A 732 -60.70 29.58 30.73
N ALA A 733 -61.10 29.98 31.93
CA ALA A 733 -62.41 29.63 32.50
C ALA A 733 -63.59 30.21 31.69
N ARG A 734 -63.52 31.48 31.29
CA ARG A 734 -64.59 32.17 30.53
C ARG A 734 -64.71 31.68 29.08
N SER A 735 -63.60 31.32 28.43
CA SER A 735 -63.57 30.87 27.03
C SER A 735 -63.72 29.36 26.86
N GLN A 736 -63.48 28.58 27.92
CA GLN A 736 -63.26 27.13 27.86
C GLN A 736 -62.15 26.72 26.86
N LEU A 737 -61.24 27.63 26.52
CA LEU A 737 -60.11 27.42 25.62
C LEU A 737 -58.77 27.79 26.28
N PRO A 738 -57.69 27.02 26.05
CA PRO A 738 -56.38 27.35 26.59
C PRO A 738 -55.91 28.76 26.21
N THR A 739 -55.36 29.48 27.18
CA THR A 739 -54.93 30.87 27.04
C THR A 739 -53.42 30.98 27.27
N TYR A 740 -52.69 31.51 26.30
CA TYR A 740 -51.24 31.76 26.41
C TYR A 740 -50.91 33.25 26.47
N VAL A 741 -49.85 33.59 27.21
CA VAL A 741 -49.19 34.88 27.20
C VAL A 741 -47.69 34.62 27.05
N GLU A 742 -47.19 34.80 25.84
CA GLU A 742 -45.77 34.61 25.45
C GLU A 742 -44.82 35.51 26.26
N ASN A 743 -45.28 36.72 26.57
CA ASN A 743 -44.52 37.75 27.26
C ASN A 743 -45.41 38.58 28.20
N VAL A 744 -45.25 38.42 29.52
CA VAL A 744 -46.03 39.13 30.55
C VAL A 744 -45.73 40.63 30.59
N ALA A 745 -44.53 41.05 30.15
CA ALA A 745 -44.19 42.47 30.01
C ALA A 745 -44.81 43.13 28.77
N SER A 746 -45.33 42.35 27.82
CA SER A 746 -46.21 42.89 26.78
C SER A 746 -47.50 43.41 27.42
N GLU A 747 -47.90 44.61 27.02
CA GLU A 747 -49.07 45.32 27.57
C GLU A 747 -49.08 45.43 29.11
N LEU A 748 -47.94 45.75 29.73
CA LEU A 748 -47.73 45.89 31.19
C LEU A 748 -48.72 46.82 31.95
N ARG A 749 -49.62 47.52 31.26
CA ARG A 749 -50.71 48.33 31.85
C ARG A 749 -52.09 47.66 31.81
N ASN A 750 -52.25 46.55 31.09
CA ASN A 750 -53.50 45.82 30.91
C ASN A 750 -53.65 44.74 32.00
N GLY A 751 -53.99 45.17 33.22
CA GLY A 751 -54.26 44.30 34.37
C GLY A 751 -53.12 44.24 35.38
N GLU A 752 -53.47 44.36 36.67
CA GLU A 752 -52.51 44.49 37.78
C GLU A 752 -51.63 43.25 37.98
N TRP A 753 -52.16 42.06 37.65
CA TRP A 753 -51.45 40.78 37.72
C TRP A 753 -50.13 40.77 36.94
N ARG A 754 -50.00 41.53 35.82
CA ARG A 754 -48.78 41.55 35.01
C ARG A 754 -47.59 42.10 35.79
N ALA A 755 -47.80 43.17 36.55
CA ALA A 755 -46.75 43.76 37.39
C ALA A 755 -46.35 42.81 38.53
N GLU A 756 -47.33 42.10 39.09
CA GLU A 756 -47.19 41.22 40.25
C GLU A 756 -46.66 39.81 39.89
N ALA A 757 -46.79 39.41 38.62
CA ALA A 757 -46.10 38.27 38.03
C ALA A 757 -44.63 38.61 37.72
N LEU A 758 -44.36 39.79 37.14
CA LEU A 758 -43.00 40.25 36.84
C LEU A 758 -42.16 40.54 38.09
N SER A 759 -42.78 40.99 39.19
CA SER A 759 -42.09 41.17 40.48
C SER A 759 -41.53 39.85 41.04
N ARG A 760 -42.10 38.70 40.62
CA ARG A 760 -41.64 37.33 40.92
C ARG A 760 -40.83 36.68 39.79
N ASN A 761 -40.46 37.44 38.75
CA ASN A 761 -39.79 36.98 37.54
C ASN A 761 -40.56 35.90 36.75
N PHE A 762 -41.90 35.95 36.75
CA PHE A 762 -42.69 35.21 35.77
C PHE A 762 -42.80 36.02 34.47
N GLN A 763 -42.37 35.41 33.35
CA GLN A 763 -42.20 36.06 32.05
C GLN A 763 -43.14 35.53 30.97
N SER A 764 -43.63 34.29 31.09
CA SER A 764 -44.71 33.73 30.26
C SER A 764 -45.73 32.98 31.12
N VAL A 765 -46.99 32.89 30.68
CA VAL A 765 -48.07 32.18 31.41
C VAL A 765 -48.93 31.38 30.45
N TYR A 766 -49.25 30.13 30.80
CA TYR A 766 -50.18 29.27 30.07
C TYR A 766 -51.28 28.74 31.01
N ALA A 767 -52.54 28.96 30.65
CA ALA A 767 -53.71 28.47 31.37
C ALA A 767 -54.49 27.47 30.52
N VAL A 768 -54.81 26.31 31.09
CA VAL A 768 -55.57 25.21 30.48
C VAL A 768 -56.84 24.97 31.30
N PRO A 769 -58.04 25.11 30.73
CA PRO A 769 -59.28 24.78 31.43
C PRO A 769 -59.45 23.26 31.51
N LEU A 770 -59.89 22.77 32.67
CA LEU A 770 -60.14 21.36 32.93
C LEU A 770 -61.63 21.09 32.73
N VAL A 771 -62.01 20.73 31.50
CA VAL A 771 -63.41 20.52 31.10
C VAL A 771 -63.62 19.07 30.65
N TYR A 772 -64.72 18.46 31.08
CA TYR A 772 -65.17 17.15 30.63
C TYR A 772 -66.70 17.06 30.72
N ASP A 773 -67.36 16.49 29.70
CA ASP A 773 -68.82 16.30 29.68
C ASP A 773 -69.60 17.63 29.89
N GLU A 774 -69.18 18.70 29.19
CA GLU A 774 -69.59 20.11 29.36
C GLU A 774 -69.30 20.76 30.75
N PHE A 775 -68.95 19.99 31.78
CA PHE A 775 -68.61 20.49 33.11
C PHE A 775 -67.15 20.97 33.22
N MET A 776 -66.95 22.19 33.75
CA MET A 776 -65.63 22.69 34.13
C MET A 776 -65.31 22.30 35.57
N TYR A 777 -64.23 21.53 35.77
CA TYR A 777 -63.72 21.10 37.08
C TYR A 777 -62.72 22.09 37.68
N GLY A 778 -62.12 22.94 36.84
CA GLY A 778 -61.18 23.98 37.25
C GLY A 778 -60.35 24.53 36.09
N VAL A 779 -59.27 25.23 36.43
CA VAL A 779 -58.24 25.69 35.50
C VAL A 779 -56.86 25.38 36.08
N LEU A 780 -56.02 24.75 35.27
CA LEU A 780 -54.59 24.54 35.52
C LEU A 780 -53.81 25.71 34.91
N THR A 781 -52.93 26.35 35.67
CA THR A 781 -52.14 27.50 35.18
C THR A 781 -50.67 27.37 35.53
N LEU A 782 -49.80 27.57 34.53
CA LEU A 782 -48.35 27.43 34.60
C LEU A 782 -47.67 28.78 34.32
N TYR A 783 -46.61 29.08 35.07
CA TYR A 783 -45.85 30.33 35.01
C TYR A 783 -44.37 30.01 34.73
N GLY A 784 -43.84 30.51 33.60
CA GLY A 784 -42.46 30.31 33.17
C GLY A 784 -41.56 31.50 33.48
N ALA A 785 -40.28 31.25 33.78
CA ALA A 785 -39.30 32.28 34.13
C ALA A 785 -38.52 32.87 32.92
N GLN A 786 -38.93 32.52 31.71
CA GLN A 786 -38.41 33.02 30.44
C GLN A 786 -39.58 33.44 29.54
N PHE A 787 -39.35 34.35 28.59
CA PHE A 787 -40.31 34.57 27.50
C PHE A 787 -40.46 33.30 26.66
N GLU A 788 -41.65 33.06 26.12
CA GLU A 788 -41.96 31.89 25.27
C GLU A 788 -41.64 30.51 25.89
N ALA A 789 -41.61 30.36 27.22
CA ALA A 789 -41.13 29.14 27.89
C ALA A 789 -41.94 27.86 27.57
N PHE A 790 -43.19 27.99 27.11
CA PHE A 790 -44.05 26.87 26.74
C PHE A 790 -44.23 26.84 25.20
N ASP A 791 -43.50 25.96 24.52
CA ASP A 791 -43.59 25.83 23.06
C ASP A 791 -44.88 25.16 22.57
N GLU A 792 -45.14 25.19 21.26
CA GLU A 792 -46.36 24.64 20.66
C GLU A 792 -46.60 23.16 20.99
N THR A 793 -45.53 22.36 21.12
CA THR A 793 -45.64 20.93 21.42
C THR A 793 -46.09 20.75 22.87
N VAL A 794 -45.43 21.45 23.80
CA VAL A 794 -45.80 21.44 25.22
C VAL A 794 -47.21 21.97 25.43
N ARG A 795 -47.61 23.04 24.72
CA ARG A 795 -48.98 23.59 24.80
C ARG A 795 -50.03 22.60 24.30
N SER A 796 -49.84 21.96 23.14
CA SER A 796 -50.77 20.92 22.64
C SER A 796 -50.92 19.77 23.63
N THR A 797 -49.80 19.21 24.09
CA THR A 797 -49.81 18.09 25.04
C THR A 797 -50.49 18.46 26.37
N LEU A 798 -50.27 19.66 26.90
CA LEU A 798 -50.95 20.12 28.12
C LEU A 798 -52.45 20.39 27.90
N ALA A 799 -52.87 20.81 26.71
CA ALA A 799 -54.28 20.94 26.37
C ALA A 799 -55.00 19.57 26.27
N GLU A 800 -54.39 18.59 25.60
CA GLU A 800 -54.87 17.19 25.55
C GLU A 800 -54.95 16.56 26.95
N LEU A 801 -53.95 16.82 27.79
CA LEU A 801 -53.96 16.38 29.18
C LEU A 801 -55.04 17.08 30.01
N GLY A 802 -55.45 18.31 29.67
CA GLY A 802 -56.51 19.04 30.39
C GLY A 802 -57.85 18.29 30.44
N GLU A 803 -58.26 17.72 29.31
CA GLU A 803 -59.44 16.85 29.22
C GLU A 803 -59.22 15.53 29.99
N THR A 804 -58.04 14.92 29.85
CA THR A 804 -57.68 13.65 30.53
C THR A 804 -57.67 13.81 32.05
N ILE A 805 -57.17 14.94 32.56
CA ILE A 805 -57.18 15.34 33.97
C ILE A 805 -58.62 15.57 34.44
N ALA A 806 -59.45 16.27 33.66
CA ALA A 806 -60.85 16.51 33.99
C ALA A 806 -61.64 15.19 34.07
N TYR A 807 -61.45 14.27 33.11
CA TYR A 807 -62.01 12.92 33.13
C TYR A 807 -61.54 12.11 34.35
N ALA A 808 -60.26 12.19 34.74
CA ALA A 808 -59.75 11.52 35.93
C ALA A 808 -60.36 12.10 37.23
N ILE A 809 -60.51 13.43 37.31
CA ILE A 809 -61.17 14.10 38.44
C ILE A 809 -62.65 13.69 38.52
N ASP A 810 -63.36 13.66 37.40
CA ASP A 810 -64.75 13.18 37.33
C ASP A 810 -64.86 11.70 37.70
N THR A 811 -64.01 10.84 37.13
CA THR A 811 -63.96 9.40 37.44
C THR A 811 -63.72 9.18 38.94
N VAL A 812 -62.76 9.88 39.55
CA VAL A 812 -62.53 9.81 41.00
C VAL A 812 -63.69 10.42 41.80
N LYS A 813 -64.35 11.47 41.33
CA LYS A 813 -65.54 12.06 41.96
C LYS A 813 -66.75 11.10 41.94
N ARG A 814 -66.98 10.40 40.82
CA ARG A 814 -68.01 9.35 40.67
C ARG A 814 -67.66 8.06 41.44
N THR A 815 -66.36 7.72 41.54
CA THR A 815 -65.85 6.51 42.23
C THR A 815 -65.55 6.72 43.73
N SER A 816 -65.66 7.95 44.24
CA SER A 816 -65.47 8.29 45.67
C SER A 816 -66.75 8.44 46.51
N PRO A 817 -67.69 7.48 46.56
CA PRO A 817 -68.73 7.45 47.59
C PRO A 817 -68.46 6.35 48.65
N MET A 818 -67.35 6.41 49.42
CA MET A 818 -67.17 5.61 50.66
C MET A 818 -65.93 6.00 51.51
N ALA A 819 -65.96 7.18 52.14
CA ALA A 819 -64.92 7.58 53.13
C ALA A 819 -65.51 8.48 54.23
N LYS A 820 -66.30 7.89 55.14
CA LYS A 820 -67.12 8.56 56.18
C LYS A 820 -68.26 9.44 55.61
N THR A 821 -69.34 8.78 55.22
CA THR A 821 -70.63 9.45 55.00
C THR A 821 -71.53 9.19 56.20
N ASP A 822 -71.53 10.09 57.18
CA ASP A 822 -72.71 10.24 58.04
C ASP A 822 -73.89 10.61 57.12
N ARG A 823 -75.02 9.89 57.22
CA ARG A 823 -76.21 10.12 56.39
C ARG A 823 -77.34 10.66 57.24
N THR A 824 -78.04 11.65 56.72
CA THR A 824 -79.30 12.11 57.28
C THR A 824 -80.43 11.28 56.69
N GLU A 825 -81.02 10.39 57.48
CA GLU A 825 -82.31 9.78 57.12
C GLU A 825 -83.42 10.81 57.32
N ILE A 826 -84.25 11.00 56.31
CA ILE A 826 -85.43 11.90 56.34
C ILE A 826 -86.68 11.10 56.02
N GLU A 827 -87.71 11.29 56.83
CA GLU A 827 -89.06 10.81 56.55
C GLU A 827 -89.88 11.99 55.98
N LEU A 828 -90.40 11.81 54.78
CA LEU A 828 -91.26 12.76 54.08
C LEU A 828 -92.69 12.22 54.00
N GLU A 829 -93.65 13.03 54.41
CA GLU A 829 -95.05 12.92 54.00
C GLU A 829 -95.17 13.50 52.59
N ILE A 830 -95.92 12.82 51.71
CA ILE A 830 -96.13 13.25 50.32
C ILE A 830 -97.63 13.48 50.13
N ASP A 831 -98.02 14.73 49.89
CA ASP A 831 -99.40 15.10 49.63
C ASP A 831 -99.88 14.54 48.27
N ASP A 832 -101.20 14.44 48.07
CA ASP A 832 -101.80 13.76 46.92
C ASP A 832 -101.27 14.23 45.56
N GLY A 833 -100.63 13.30 44.85
CA GLY A 833 -99.98 13.57 43.55
C GLY A 833 -99.10 12.45 43.01
N SER A 834 -98.74 11.43 43.80
CA SER A 834 -98.07 10.23 43.28
C SER A 834 -99.08 9.23 42.70
N VAL A 835 -98.77 8.62 41.56
CA VAL A 835 -99.54 7.51 40.97
C VAL A 835 -99.67 6.33 41.95
N LEU A 836 -98.71 6.16 42.87
CA LEU A 836 -98.77 5.15 43.92
C LEU A 836 -99.85 5.43 44.99
N ASN A 837 -100.18 6.70 45.27
CA ASN A 837 -101.36 7.05 46.09
C ASN A 837 -102.62 6.55 45.38
N ALA A 838 -102.79 6.92 44.10
CA ALA A 838 -103.96 6.55 43.33
C ALA A 838 -104.16 5.03 43.21
N ILE A 839 -103.08 4.25 43.15
CA ILE A 839 -103.13 2.77 43.21
C ILE A 839 -103.62 2.28 44.59
N ALA A 840 -103.07 2.81 45.69
CA ALA A 840 -103.47 2.41 47.04
C ALA A 840 -104.93 2.81 47.34
N ASP A 841 -105.35 4.04 47.00
CA ASP A 841 -106.70 4.57 47.21
C ASP A 841 -107.75 3.84 46.35
N ALA A 842 -107.46 3.58 45.08
CA ALA A 842 -108.41 2.94 44.16
C ALA A 842 -108.72 1.48 44.54
N PHE A 843 -107.79 0.81 45.22
CA PHE A 843 -107.88 -0.62 45.53
C PHE A 843 -107.95 -0.95 47.03
N ALA A 844 -107.71 0.03 47.91
CA ALA A 844 -107.61 -0.13 49.37
C ALA A 844 -106.60 -1.21 49.79
N VAL A 845 -105.36 -1.10 49.30
CA VAL A 845 -104.26 -2.05 49.58
C VAL A 845 -102.99 -1.30 49.94
N ASP A 846 -102.27 -1.78 50.96
CA ASP A 846 -100.92 -1.31 51.27
C ASP A 846 -99.97 -1.52 50.06
N VAL A 847 -99.36 -0.44 49.58
CA VAL A 847 -98.40 -0.45 48.46
C VAL A 847 -97.00 -0.19 48.96
N ARG A 848 -96.07 -1.09 48.65
CA ARG A 848 -94.63 -0.91 48.90
C ARG A 848 -93.86 -0.98 47.58
N VAL A 849 -92.90 -0.07 47.38
CA VAL A 849 -91.92 -0.18 46.28
C VAL A 849 -90.79 -1.15 46.67
N GLU A 850 -90.39 -2.01 45.74
CA GLU A 850 -89.32 -3.02 45.84
C GLU A 850 -88.20 -2.78 44.81
N GLY A 851 -88.28 -1.69 44.05
CA GLY A 851 -87.28 -1.27 43.07
C GLY A 851 -87.87 -0.45 41.92
N ALA A 852 -87.01 0.28 41.21
CA ALA A 852 -87.36 1.01 39.99
C ALA A 852 -86.22 0.93 38.96
N ILE A 853 -86.57 0.89 37.67
CA ILE A 853 -85.63 0.87 36.55
C ILE A 853 -86.06 1.96 35.54
N PRO A 854 -85.36 3.12 35.51
CA PRO A 854 -85.62 4.15 34.50
C PRO A 854 -85.29 3.64 33.10
N GLN A 855 -86.12 4.00 32.13
CA GLN A 855 -85.97 3.63 30.71
C GLN A 855 -85.38 4.78 29.90
N ALA A 856 -84.73 4.44 28.78
CA ALA A 856 -84.13 5.42 27.87
C ALA A 856 -85.16 6.29 27.11
N ASP A 857 -86.46 5.99 27.18
CA ASP A 857 -87.54 6.83 26.65
C ASP A 857 -88.12 7.81 27.69
N GLY A 858 -87.59 7.82 28.92
CA GLY A 858 -88.04 8.65 30.03
C GLY A 858 -89.10 8.00 30.93
N SER A 859 -89.71 6.88 30.51
CA SER A 859 -90.62 6.12 31.36
C SER A 859 -89.87 5.42 32.49
N THR A 860 -90.56 5.03 33.57
CA THR A 860 -89.96 4.25 34.67
C THR A 860 -90.74 2.95 34.89
N ILE A 861 -90.02 1.83 34.91
CA ILE A 861 -90.57 0.54 35.34
C ILE A 861 -90.42 0.45 36.86
N VAL A 862 -91.52 0.45 37.59
CA VAL A 862 -91.54 0.31 39.05
C VAL A 862 -92.03 -1.07 39.44
N PHE A 863 -91.38 -1.68 40.42
CA PHE A 863 -91.76 -2.95 41.01
C PHE A 863 -92.42 -2.67 42.35
N ILE A 864 -93.69 -3.05 42.51
CA ILE A 864 -94.43 -2.92 43.77
C ILE A 864 -94.79 -4.28 44.35
N ARG A 865 -94.85 -4.34 45.67
CA ARG A 865 -95.47 -5.43 46.43
C ARG A 865 -96.78 -4.94 47.03
N THR A 866 -97.85 -5.72 46.83
CA THR A 866 -99.17 -5.51 47.41
C THR A 866 -99.49 -6.64 48.39
N VAL A 867 -100.17 -6.32 49.50
CA VAL A 867 -100.53 -7.29 50.55
C VAL A 867 -101.76 -8.16 50.16
N HIS A 868 -102.37 -7.89 49.00
CA HIS A 868 -103.50 -8.65 48.45
C HIS A 868 -103.22 -9.08 47.00
N THR A 869 -103.92 -10.15 46.59
CA THR A 869 -103.82 -10.76 45.26
C THR A 869 -104.33 -9.83 44.16
N ALA A 870 -103.64 -9.80 43.02
CA ALA A 870 -103.80 -8.75 42.02
C ALA A 870 -104.96 -9.01 41.02
N GLY A 871 -105.64 -10.15 41.15
CA GLY A 871 -106.63 -10.65 40.19
C GLY A 871 -107.98 -9.94 40.13
N GLU A 872 -108.31 -9.04 41.07
CA GLU A 872 -109.59 -8.28 41.09
C GLU A 872 -109.43 -6.78 40.78
N LEU A 873 -108.23 -6.31 40.41
CA LEU A 873 -107.93 -4.88 40.31
C LEU A 873 -108.02 -4.36 38.85
N GLU A 874 -108.91 -3.40 38.58
CA GLU A 874 -109.07 -2.78 37.25
C GLU A 874 -108.03 -1.66 36.98
N TRP A 875 -106.77 -2.07 36.77
CA TRP A 875 -105.62 -1.19 36.52
C TRP A 875 -105.81 -0.15 35.38
N SER A 876 -106.65 -0.44 34.39
CA SER A 876 -106.92 0.45 33.25
C SER A 876 -107.76 1.70 33.58
N SER A 877 -108.01 1.97 34.86
CA SER A 877 -108.72 3.15 35.36
C SER A 877 -107.78 4.26 35.87
N LEU A 878 -106.47 4.00 35.95
CA LEU A 878 -105.47 4.89 36.53
C LEU A 878 -104.77 5.75 35.47
N GLU A 879 -104.66 7.06 35.75
CA GLU A 879 -103.92 8.01 34.92
C GLU A 879 -102.41 7.92 35.24
N GLY A 880 -101.53 8.10 34.24
CA GLY A 880 -100.07 7.96 34.37
C GLY A 880 -99.52 6.52 34.27
N VAL A 881 -100.37 5.49 34.16
CA VAL A 881 -99.97 4.07 34.01
C VAL A 881 -100.12 3.59 32.57
N ARG A 882 -99.02 3.09 31.98
CA ARG A 882 -98.94 2.64 30.58
C ARG A 882 -99.23 1.15 30.37
N ASP A 883 -98.71 0.31 31.27
CA ASP A 883 -98.84 -1.15 31.24
C ASP A 883 -98.58 -1.73 32.63
N VAL A 884 -99.19 -2.89 32.94
CA VAL A 884 -99.10 -3.57 34.23
C VAL A 884 -99.00 -5.08 34.03
N SER A 885 -98.02 -5.72 34.68
CA SER A 885 -97.91 -7.19 34.68
C SER A 885 -97.57 -7.77 36.06
N VAL A 886 -98.30 -8.80 36.46
CA VAL A 886 -98.04 -9.53 37.72
C VAL A 886 -96.86 -10.48 37.48
N ILE A 887 -95.78 -10.33 38.25
CA ILE A 887 -94.55 -11.13 38.13
C ILE A 887 -94.65 -12.39 38.97
N ALA A 888 -95.14 -12.24 40.20
CA ALA A 888 -95.27 -13.30 41.18
C ALA A 888 -96.52 -13.05 42.04
N GLU A 889 -97.22 -14.12 42.39
CA GLU A 889 -98.39 -14.08 43.26
C GLU A 889 -98.30 -15.22 44.28
N THR A 890 -98.67 -14.91 45.51
CA THR A 890 -98.68 -15.80 46.67
C THR A 890 -99.96 -15.56 47.47
N ASP A 891 -100.35 -16.52 48.32
CA ASP A 891 -101.62 -16.46 49.06
C ASP A 891 -101.79 -15.17 49.90
N ASP A 892 -100.68 -14.56 50.34
CA ASP A 892 -100.64 -13.36 51.20
C ASP A 892 -100.00 -12.12 50.53
N SER A 893 -99.54 -12.18 49.27
CA SER A 893 -98.98 -10.99 48.56
C SER A 893 -98.81 -11.19 47.05
N ALA A 894 -98.85 -10.10 46.28
CA ALA A 894 -98.45 -10.08 44.87
C ALA A 894 -97.29 -9.11 44.61
N THR A 895 -96.45 -9.41 43.61
CA THR A 895 -95.41 -8.51 43.09
C THR A 895 -95.77 -8.12 41.66
N VAL A 896 -95.95 -6.82 41.43
CA VAL A 896 -96.50 -6.24 40.21
C VAL A 896 -95.51 -5.28 39.59
N GLN A 897 -95.25 -5.46 38.29
CA GLN A 897 -94.51 -4.51 37.46
C GLN A 897 -95.48 -3.46 36.91
N ILE A 898 -95.14 -2.19 37.05
CA ILE A 898 -95.92 -1.06 36.54
C ILE A 898 -95.00 -0.19 35.66
N HIS A 899 -95.45 0.14 34.45
CA HIS A 899 -94.79 1.10 33.58
C HIS A 899 -95.44 2.47 33.77
N LEU A 900 -94.72 3.42 34.36
CA LEU A 900 -95.18 4.80 34.55
C LEU A 900 -94.78 5.66 33.36
N GLU A 901 -95.72 6.49 32.86
CA GLU A 901 -95.42 7.53 31.87
C GLU A 901 -94.81 8.79 32.51
N ASP A 902 -95.16 9.05 33.77
CA ASP A 902 -94.66 10.18 34.56
C ASP A 902 -93.35 9.87 35.31
N GLU A 903 -92.61 10.92 35.66
CA GLU A 903 -91.31 10.80 36.35
C GLU A 903 -91.47 10.26 37.78
N PHE A 904 -90.81 9.13 38.08
CA PHE A 904 -90.93 8.48 39.38
C PHE A 904 -90.24 9.27 40.51
N PHE A 905 -90.88 9.32 41.68
CA PHE A 905 -90.38 10.03 42.87
C PHE A 905 -88.94 9.65 43.24
N GLY A 906 -88.56 8.37 43.14
CA GLY A 906 -87.20 7.93 43.41
C GLY A 906 -86.16 8.56 42.47
N THR A 907 -86.48 8.65 41.18
CA THR A 907 -85.64 9.30 40.17
C THR A 907 -85.48 10.81 40.44
N VAL A 908 -86.52 11.46 40.96
CA VAL A 908 -86.44 12.86 41.43
C VAL A 908 -85.54 13.00 42.66
N VAL A 909 -85.63 12.08 43.63
CA VAL A 909 -84.77 12.06 44.82
C VAL A 909 -83.30 11.87 44.44
N GLU A 910 -83.00 10.92 43.55
CA GLU A 910 -81.65 10.65 43.04
C GLU A 910 -81.07 11.83 42.25
N THR A 911 -81.87 12.45 41.38
CA THR A 911 -81.47 13.64 40.61
C THR A 911 -81.13 14.83 41.51
N ASN A 912 -81.67 14.88 42.73
CA ASN A 912 -81.35 15.89 43.73
C ASN A 912 -80.33 15.41 44.79
N GLY A 913 -79.63 14.29 44.56
CA GLY A 913 -78.53 13.81 45.40
C GLY A 913 -78.94 13.08 46.69
N GLY A 914 -80.22 12.76 46.87
CA GLY A 914 -80.67 11.79 47.87
C GLY A 914 -80.65 10.35 47.34
N VAL A 915 -80.99 9.39 48.18
CA VAL A 915 -81.34 8.02 47.74
C VAL A 915 -82.67 7.65 48.36
N LEU A 916 -83.63 7.18 47.56
CA LEU A 916 -84.89 6.64 48.05
C LEU A 916 -84.63 5.28 48.70
N ARG A 917 -84.99 5.14 49.98
CA ARG A 917 -84.74 3.94 50.80
C ARG A 917 -86.00 3.10 51.05
N ALA A 918 -87.14 3.76 51.09
CA ALA A 918 -88.45 3.12 51.15
C ALA A 918 -89.51 4.09 50.63
N PHE A 919 -90.49 3.57 49.91
CA PHE A 919 -91.72 4.28 49.56
C PHE A 919 -92.89 3.38 49.96
N ARG A 920 -93.83 3.91 50.73
CA ARG A 920 -95.00 3.18 51.25
C ARG A 920 -96.24 4.06 51.20
N THR A 921 -97.38 3.45 50.90
CA THR A 921 -98.69 4.05 51.08
C THR A 921 -99.57 3.06 51.84
N ASP A 922 -100.20 3.56 52.91
CA ASP A 922 -101.13 2.85 53.79
C ASP A 922 -102.32 3.78 54.16
N ASP A 923 -103.29 3.27 54.93
CA ASP A 923 -104.47 4.01 55.44
C ASP A 923 -104.13 5.34 56.16
N SER A 924 -102.87 5.59 56.54
CA SER A 924 -102.40 6.83 57.17
C SER A 924 -101.73 7.83 56.21
N GLY A 925 -101.66 7.53 54.91
CA GLY A 925 -101.09 8.37 53.87
C GLY A 925 -99.74 7.86 53.33
N THR A 926 -99.19 8.60 52.35
CA THR A 926 -97.95 8.21 51.68
C THR A 926 -96.72 8.75 52.37
N ARG A 927 -95.73 7.87 52.61
CA ARG A 927 -94.43 8.23 53.18
C ARG A 927 -93.26 7.70 52.38
N ALA A 928 -92.26 8.55 52.20
CA ALA A 928 -90.96 8.18 51.66
C ALA A 928 -89.88 8.36 52.73
N THR A 929 -89.00 7.36 52.86
CA THR A 929 -87.75 7.48 53.60
C THR A 929 -86.62 7.71 52.61
N ILE A 930 -85.87 8.80 52.76
CA ILE A 930 -84.72 9.14 51.90
C ILE A 930 -83.44 9.30 52.74
N ASP A 931 -82.32 8.73 52.27
CA ASP A 931 -81.01 8.84 52.91
C ASP A 931 -80.16 9.90 52.17
N VAL A 932 -80.17 11.13 52.66
CA VAL A 932 -79.40 12.26 52.09
C VAL A 932 -77.98 12.30 52.67
N PRO A 933 -76.91 12.36 51.84
CA PRO A 933 -75.54 12.53 52.32
C PRO A 933 -75.36 13.90 53.01
N ASN A 934 -74.62 13.97 54.11
CA ASN A 934 -74.38 15.22 54.84
C ASN A 934 -73.60 16.30 54.04
N SER A 935 -73.15 16.00 52.81
CA SER A 935 -72.58 16.94 51.85
C SER A 935 -73.61 17.68 50.99
N VAL A 936 -74.90 17.35 51.10
CA VAL A 936 -76.01 17.95 50.34
C VAL A 936 -76.96 18.63 51.34
N ASP A 937 -77.39 19.87 51.11
CA ASP A 937 -78.39 20.49 51.98
C ASP A 937 -79.76 19.83 51.76
N VAL A 938 -80.26 19.18 52.80
CA VAL A 938 -81.59 18.57 52.88
C VAL A 938 -82.71 19.50 52.39
N ARG A 939 -82.57 20.82 52.60
CA ARG A 939 -83.54 21.82 52.10
C ARG A 939 -83.49 21.99 50.59
N GLU A 940 -82.32 21.87 49.97
CA GLU A 940 -82.21 21.90 48.51
C GLU A 940 -82.81 20.65 47.88
N VAL A 941 -82.62 19.47 48.50
CA VAL A 941 -83.26 18.21 48.07
C VAL A 941 -84.79 18.34 48.07
N ILE A 942 -85.37 18.76 49.21
CA ILE A 942 -86.83 18.94 49.34
C ILE A 942 -87.34 20.07 48.43
N SER A 943 -86.57 21.15 48.26
CA SER A 943 -86.91 22.21 47.30
C SER A 943 -86.80 21.75 45.83
N GLY A 944 -85.96 20.75 45.54
CA GLY A 944 -85.86 20.08 44.24
C GLY A 944 -87.08 19.21 43.95
N ILE A 945 -87.44 18.35 44.91
CA ILE A 945 -88.64 17.50 44.88
C ILE A 945 -89.90 18.36 44.68
N ASN A 946 -90.11 19.38 45.52
CA ASN A 946 -91.26 20.28 45.43
C ASN A 946 -91.29 21.10 44.13
N ARG A 947 -90.13 21.39 43.50
CA ARG A 947 -90.06 22.04 42.18
C ARG A 947 -90.47 21.13 41.01
N ARG A 948 -90.49 19.80 41.19
CA ARG A 948 -90.95 18.83 40.18
C ARG A 948 -92.39 18.35 40.38
N GLY A 949 -93.16 19.01 41.26
CA GLY A 949 -94.60 18.78 41.42
C GLY A 949 -94.99 17.84 42.57
N PHE A 950 -94.04 17.09 43.13
CA PHE A 950 -94.26 16.28 44.33
C PHE A 950 -94.29 17.19 45.56
N SER A 951 -95.47 17.51 46.09
CA SER A 951 -95.59 18.25 47.35
C SER A 951 -95.14 17.35 48.51
N SER A 952 -94.07 17.74 49.19
CA SER A 952 -93.46 16.94 50.26
C SER A 952 -93.16 17.76 51.51
N THR A 953 -93.54 17.20 52.66
CA THR A 953 -93.38 17.79 54.00
C THR A 953 -92.51 16.88 54.86
N MET A 954 -91.52 17.45 55.56
CA MET A 954 -90.64 16.68 56.45
C MET A 954 -91.36 16.31 57.75
N LEU A 955 -91.53 15.01 58.00
CA LEU A 955 -92.05 14.45 59.25
C LEU A 955 -90.94 14.30 60.29
N SER A 956 -89.83 13.64 59.90
CA SER A 956 -88.71 13.35 60.82
C SER A 956 -87.36 13.44 60.13
N ARG A 957 -86.32 13.68 60.94
CA ARG A 957 -84.91 13.74 60.53
C ARG A 957 -84.07 12.99 61.58
N HIS A 958 -83.31 12.00 61.14
CA HIS A 958 -82.41 11.22 61.99
C HIS A 958 -81.02 11.14 61.36
N ASP A 959 -80.05 11.83 61.96
CA ASP A 959 -78.64 11.69 61.57
C ASP A 959 -78.14 10.31 62.04
N ARG A 960 -77.81 9.41 61.09
CA ARG A 960 -77.31 8.06 61.40
C ARG A 960 -75.84 7.89 61.07
N GLN A 961 -75.11 7.32 62.04
CA GLN A 961 -73.89 6.58 61.78
C GLN A 961 -74.30 5.18 61.31
N SER A 962 -73.90 4.78 60.11
CA SER A 962 -74.20 3.45 59.60
C SER A 962 -73.28 2.42 60.23
N GLU A 963 -73.86 1.38 60.84
CA GLU A 963 -73.13 0.12 61.01
C GLU A 963 -72.88 -0.51 59.63
N GLU A 964 -71.83 -1.34 59.53
CA GLU A 964 -71.30 -1.77 58.24
C GLU A 964 -72.08 -2.93 57.62
N ARG A 965 -72.58 -2.71 56.39
CA ARG A 965 -72.56 -3.73 55.34
C ARG A 965 -71.91 -3.14 54.09
N PRO A 966 -70.95 -3.82 53.43
CA PRO A 966 -70.26 -3.25 52.29
C PRO A 966 -71.19 -3.14 51.08
N ALA A 967 -71.33 -1.94 50.51
CA ALA A 967 -71.83 -1.79 49.15
C ALA A 967 -70.87 -2.50 48.17
N ILE A 968 -71.34 -2.92 47.01
CA ILE A 968 -70.55 -3.71 46.05
C ILE A 968 -69.66 -2.78 45.19
N GLY A 969 -68.62 -2.23 45.82
CA GLY A 969 -67.53 -1.51 45.17
C GLY A 969 -66.36 -2.43 44.79
N THR A 970 -65.28 -1.86 44.24
CA THR A 970 -64.14 -2.62 43.69
C THR A 970 -63.42 -3.52 44.70
N ASN A 971 -63.44 -3.15 45.99
CA ASN A 971 -62.91 -3.96 47.10
C ASN A 971 -63.83 -5.13 47.52
N SER A 972 -65.12 -5.09 47.14
CA SER A 972 -66.13 -6.09 47.54
C SER A 972 -66.09 -7.37 46.68
N ARG A 973 -65.17 -7.47 45.72
CA ARG A 973 -64.96 -8.69 44.91
C ARG A 973 -64.56 -9.91 45.75
N LYS A 974 -63.83 -9.73 46.86
CA LYS A 974 -63.37 -10.86 47.69
C LYS A 974 -64.53 -11.58 48.39
N PRO A 975 -65.34 -10.92 49.26
CA PRO A 975 -66.43 -11.58 49.97
C PRO A 975 -67.42 -12.28 49.04
N LEU A 976 -67.80 -11.64 47.94
CA LEU A 976 -68.77 -12.18 46.98
C LEU A 976 -68.23 -13.42 46.22
N LEU A 977 -66.93 -13.44 45.90
CA LEU A 977 -66.29 -14.66 45.37
C LEU A 977 -66.16 -15.75 46.43
N ASP A 978 -65.95 -15.40 47.70
CA ASP A 978 -65.76 -16.31 48.83
C ASP A 978 -67.07 -16.99 49.31
N GLU A 979 -68.23 -16.54 48.84
CA GLU A 979 -69.50 -17.29 48.93
C GLU A 979 -69.59 -18.46 47.93
N PHE A 980 -68.78 -18.46 46.86
CA PHE A 980 -68.76 -19.55 45.88
C PHE A 980 -67.80 -20.66 46.32
N THR A 981 -68.23 -21.92 46.20
CA THR A 981 -67.29 -23.04 46.30
C THR A 981 -66.25 -22.97 45.19
N ASP A 982 -65.04 -23.50 45.42
CA ASP A 982 -63.94 -23.47 44.45
C ASP A 982 -64.37 -23.97 43.06
N ARG A 983 -65.20 -25.02 43.00
CA ARG A 983 -65.72 -25.60 41.75
C ARG A 983 -66.78 -24.74 41.06
N GLN A 984 -67.56 -23.93 41.79
CA GLN A 984 -68.42 -22.90 41.18
C GLN A 984 -67.58 -21.76 40.60
N ARG A 985 -66.60 -21.28 41.37
CA ARG A 985 -65.68 -20.21 40.97
C ARG A 985 -64.90 -20.59 39.70
N GLU A 986 -64.33 -21.79 39.67
CA GLU A 986 -63.64 -22.38 38.51
C GLU A 986 -64.57 -22.46 37.28
N VAL A 987 -65.75 -23.10 37.41
CA VAL A 987 -66.71 -23.26 36.30
C VAL A 987 -67.11 -21.92 35.68
N VAL A 988 -67.39 -20.91 36.50
CA VAL A 988 -67.85 -19.60 36.01
C VAL A 988 -66.70 -18.77 35.45
N GLN A 989 -65.49 -18.85 36.01
CA GLN A 989 -64.31 -18.20 35.42
C GLN A 989 -63.95 -18.80 34.05
N THR A 990 -63.99 -20.13 33.90
CA THR A 990 -63.74 -20.76 32.60
C THR A 990 -64.83 -20.41 31.58
N ALA A 991 -66.10 -20.40 31.98
CA ALA A 991 -67.21 -19.96 31.12
C ALA A 991 -67.09 -18.48 30.70
N PHE A 992 -66.61 -17.61 31.58
CA PHE A 992 -66.35 -16.21 31.27
C PHE A 992 -65.23 -16.07 30.24
N HIS A 993 -64.07 -16.69 30.49
CA HIS A 993 -62.92 -16.60 29.58
C HIS A 993 -63.11 -17.35 28.25
N SER A 994 -64.05 -18.30 28.15
CA SER A 994 -64.45 -18.93 26.88
C SER A 994 -65.53 -18.15 26.11
N GLY A 995 -66.00 -17.00 26.61
CA GLY A 995 -67.06 -16.22 25.95
C GLY A 995 -68.42 -16.94 25.90
N PHE A 996 -68.74 -17.80 26.88
CA PHE A 996 -70.06 -18.42 27.02
C PHE A 996 -71.15 -17.41 27.41
N PHE A 997 -70.78 -16.32 28.08
CA PHE A 997 -71.69 -15.24 28.47
C PHE A 997 -71.80 -14.10 27.43
N GLU A 998 -70.99 -14.10 26.37
CA GLU A 998 -71.07 -13.10 25.30
C GLU A 998 -72.29 -13.32 24.39
N TRP A 999 -72.70 -12.28 23.64
CA TRP A 999 -73.71 -12.43 22.57
C TRP A 999 -73.18 -11.85 21.24
N PRO A 1000 -73.15 -12.64 20.15
CA PRO A 1000 -73.38 -14.09 20.10
C PRO A 1000 -72.29 -14.87 20.86
N ARG A 1001 -72.67 -16.00 21.49
CA ARG A 1001 -71.77 -16.82 22.31
C ARG A 1001 -70.62 -17.40 21.47
N ARG A 1002 -69.38 -17.32 21.98
CA ARG A 1002 -68.19 -17.85 21.30
C ARG A 1002 -67.96 -19.35 21.51
N THR A 1003 -68.57 -19.94 22.53
CA THR A 1003 -68.40 -21.35 22.91
C THR A 1003 -69.66 -21.84 23.62
N THR A 1004 -70.06 -23.10 23.42
CA THR A 1004 -71.30 -23.64 24.01
C THR A 1004 -71.07 -24.15 25.44
N GLY A 1005 -72.15 -24.31 26.21
CA GLY A 1005 -72.08 -24.90 27.55
C GLY A 1005 -71.65 -26.37 27.55
N GLU A 1006 -71.76 -27.06 26.41
CA GLU A 1006 -71.31 -28.44 26.26
C GLU A 1006 -69.78 -28.51 26.07
N ASP A 1007 -69.22 -27.59 25.28
CA ASP A 1007 -67.77 -27.47 25.08
C ASP A 1007 -67.04 -27.08 26.38
N VAL A 1008 -67.61 -26.14 27.16
CA VAL A 1008 -67.03 -25.73 28.47
C VAL A 1008 -67.19 -26.83 29.52
N ALA A 1009 -68.30 -27.59 29.50
CA ALA A 1009 -68.44 -28.75 30.37
C ALA A 1009 -67.40 -29.82 30.06
N ALA A 1010 -67.13 -30.07 28.77
CA ALA A 1010 -66.11 -31.02 28.33
C ALA A 1010 -64.68 -30.58 28.69
N SER A 1011 -64.35 -29.28 28.62
CA SER A 1011 -63.02 -28.78 29.02
C SER A 1011 -62.76 -28.83 30.52
N LEU A 1012 -63.81 -28.95 31.34
CA LEU A 1012 -63.76 -29.05 32.81
C LEU A 1012 -63.94 -30.48 33.34
N ASP A 1013 -64.10 -31.48 32.47
CA ASP A 1013 -64.45 -32.88 32.80
C ASP A 1013 -65.71 -33.00 33.68
N ILE A 1014 -66.78 -32.30 33.28
CA ILE A 1014 -68.11 -32.38 33.90
C ILE A 1014 -69.21 -32.57 32.87
N SER A 1015 -70.39 -33.04 33.31
CA SER A 1015 -71.55 -33.14 32.42
C SER A 1015 -72.17 -31.76 32.17
N PRO A 1016 -72.73 -31.48 30.97
CA PRO A 1016 -73.39 -30.20 30.68
C PRO A 1016 -74.51 -29.82 31.67
N PRO A 1017 -75.33 -30.75 32.20
CA PRO A 1017 -76.28 -30.43 33.26
C PRO A 1017 -75.62 -29.99 34.59
N ALA A 1018 -74.44 -30.50 34.92
CA ALA A 1018 -73.68 -30.06 36.08
C ALA A 1018 -73.09 -28.65 35.86
N PHE A 1019 -72.50 -28.41 34.68
CA PHE A 1019 -72.04 -27.08 34.26
C PHE A 1019 -73.14 -26.02 34.40
N HIS A 1020 -74.30 -26.25 33.76
CA HIS A 1020 -75.43 -25.33 33.84
C HIS A 1020 -75.99 -25.16 35.25
N LYS A 1021 -75.92 -26.18 36.12
CA LYS A 1021 -76.31 -26.07 37.53
C LYS A 1021 -75.33 -25.21 38.33
N HIS A 1022 -74.03 -25.35 38.13
CA HIS A 1022 -73.02 -24.51 38.78
C HIS A 1022 -73.12 -23.05 38.32
N VAL A 1023 -73.30 -22.81 37.02
CA VAL A 1023 -73.57 -21.47 36.48
C VAL A 1023 -74.82 -20.86 37.13
N ARG A 1024 -76.00 -21.51 37.03
CA ARG A 1024 -77.23 -20.99 37.63
C ARG A 1024 -77.17 -20.75 39.14
N SER A 1025 -76.49 -21.63 39.87
CA SER A 1025 -76.32 -21.46 41.32
C SER A 1025 -75.44 -20.25 41.65
N THR A 1026 -74.48 -19.90 40.78
CA THR A 1026 -73.61 -18.75 40.98
C THR A 1026 -74.29 -17.46 40.53
N GLU A 1027 -75.00 -17.50 39.40
CA GLU A 1027 -75.93 -16.44 38.96
C GLU A 1027 -76.93 -16.10 40.08
N GLN A 1028 -77.55 -17.11 40.70
CA GLN A 1028 -78.49 -16.90 41.81
C GLN A 1028 -77.82 -16.26 43.04
N THR A 1029 -76.64 -16.72 43.47
CA THR A 1029 -75.92 -16.08 44.60
C THR A 1029 -75.54 -14.63 44.28
N VAL A 1030 -75.06 -14.35 43.06
CA VAL A 1030 -74.76 -12.98 42.60
C VAL A 1030 -76.00 -12.10 42.62
N PHE A 1031 -77.12 -12.56 42.05
CA PHE A 1031 -78.35 -11.79 42.00
C PHE A 1031 -79.00 -11.60 43.37
N SER A 1032 -78.96 -12.60 44.27
CA SER A 1032 -79.34 -12.40 45.68
C SER A 1032 -78.46 -11.33 46.35
N SER A 1033 -77.14 -11.40 46.20
CA SER A 1033 -76.20 -10.40 46.76
C SER A 1033 -76.44 -8.97 46.23
N LEU A 1034 -76.98 -8.84 45.01
CA LEU A 1034 -77.31 -7.56 44.37
C LEU A 1034 -78.74 -7.05 44.68
N PHE A 1035 -79.72 -7.93 44.89
CA PHE A 1035 -81.14 -7.56 44.95
C PHE A 1035 -81.84 -7.85 46.30
N ASP A 1036 -81.34 -8.74 47.16
CA ASP A 1036 -81.90 -8.96 48.52
C ASP A 1036 -81.56 -7.80 49.50
N ALA A 1037 -81.11 -6.66 48.99
CA ALA A 1037 -80.62 -5.53 49.78
C ALA A 1037 -81.71 -4.72 50.52
N GLU A 1038 -82.98 -4.80 50.10
CA GLU A 1038 -84.04 -3.91 50.60
C GLU A 1038 -84.94 -4.48 51.71
N ILE A 1039 -84.90 -5.80 51.97
CA ILE A 1039 -85.83 -6.46 52.91
C ILE A 1039 -85.14 -6.81 54.22
N THR A 1040 -85.03 -5.81 55.10
CA THR A 1040 -84.99 -6.10 56.55
C THR A 1040 -86.42 -6.32 57.03
N THR A 1041 -86.79 -7.55 57.37
CA THR A 1041 -88.05 -7.86 58.05
C THR A 1041 -88.02 -7.33 59.49
N GLY A 1042 -88.48 -6.09 59.66
CA GLY A 1042 -88.70 -5.48 60.96
C GLY A 1042 -89.94 -6.03 61.65
N ASP A 1043 -89.82 -7.23 62.22
CA ASP A 1043 -90.81 -7.83 63.10
C ASP A 1043 -90.58 -7.29 64.53
N GLY A 1044 -91.43 -6.38 65.01
CA GLY A 1044 -91.23 -5.62 66.27
C GLY A 1044 -92.38 -4.70 66.67
#